data_AF-A0A0G9H931-F1
#
_entry.id   AF-A0A0G9H931-F1
#
_cell.length_a   1.000
_cell.length_b   1.000
_cell.length_c   1.000
_cell.angle_alpha   90.00
_cell.angle_beta   90.00
_cell.angle_gamma   90.00
#
_symmetry.space_group_name_H-M   'P 1'
#
loop_
_entity.id
_entity.type
_entity.pdbx_description
1 polymer ?
#
loop_
_entity_poly.entity_id
_entity_poly.type
_entity_poly.pdbx_seq_one_letter_code
_entity_poly.pdbx_strand_id
1 'polypeptide(L)'
;MNAALTDPITMSVEQQVAQLRQLQQEGQHPQALQLALGLARELPENRDVMHLLARSQRHLGQIDDALQSLIVLEQHHPAFSRLHEERGHCHVVRRDAAQAIDALLRAVNINPALPSSWNLLEGLYRMAGDQANAQLAADHVATLKRLAPAVVHATSLFSDGDLVQAEWVIRGYLQRVGDDVEGMRLLARVAVAREVLDDADILLEAVLQLAPEHHAARFDYAKVLFERHRYKEACAQMEQLIAIDPHHLDYRALHASANVGLGEHDRAIGLYRELLRVVPRAADLHLSLAHSLKTQGRQAEAIDAYRAAIAARPDFGDAYWSMANLKTYRFTDGEIDGMLAQVAMPSTSLVDGYHLNFALGKAWEDRGDYAASWQHYDKGNALKRSESRYRPEIMETNTRRQIEVCMPAFFAERAGAGDSSADPIFIVGLPRSGSTLLEQILASHPLVDGTQELADIPRMVLELQGRDPDLDDPRYPGVLAQMPTDEFRRMGEAYLRDTRIYRGTAPYFIDKMPNNFRHLGLIHLMFPNAKIIDARREPMACCFSNLKQLFATGQEFTYSIEDIARYYRTYLDVMEHWDRVLPGRVLRVHHEEVVDDLAGNVRRILDYCGLPFDPACLAFHQTRRSVRTASSEQVRQPIFRGGIDQWTHYAPYLTSLRERLGDALERYRTHR
;
A
#
# COMPACT_ATOMS: atom_id res chain seq x y z
N MET A 1 10.88 51.43 36.02
CA MET A 1 11.14 51.34 34.57
C MET A 1 11.69 49.95 34.27
N ASN A 2 10.85 49.05 33.79
CA ASN A 2 11.25 47.95 32.91
C ASN A 2 9.98 47.56 32.17
N ALA A 3 9.87 48.07 30.95
CA ALA A 3 8.79 47.79 30.03
C ALA A 3 8.87 46.31 29.65
N ALA A 4 7.83 45.56 30.01
CA ALA A 4 7.54 44.29 29.37
C ALA A 4 7.22 44.60 27.90
N LEU A 5 8.17 44.27 27.02
CA LEU A 5 7.94 44.19 25.59
C LEU A 5 6.90 43.08 25.39
N THR A 6 5.68 43.51 25.12
CA THR A 6 4.62 42.67 24.58
C THR A 6 4.95 42.51 23.10
N ASP A 7 5.52 41.36 22.74
CA ASP A 7 5.57 40.97 21.33
C ASP A 7 4.13 40.93 20.80
N PRO A 8 3.80 41.61 19.69
CA PRO A 8 2.49 41.51 19.09
C PRO A 8 2.32 40.07 18.61
N ILE A 9 1.32 39.38 19.17
CA ILE A 9 0.90 38.04 18.74
C ILE A 9 0.69 38.10 17.23
N THR A 10 1.65 37.57 16.48
CA THR A 10 1.56 37.53 15.01
C THR A 10 0.51 36.46 14.71
N MET A 11 -0.57 36.84 14.03
CA MET A 11 -1.65 35.91 13.70
C MET A 11 -1.09 34.71 12.93
N SER A 12 -1.59 33.50 13.22
CA SER A 12 -1.21 32.32 12.43
C SER A 12 -1.72 32.45 10.99
N VAL A 13 -1.07 31.74 10.06
CA VAL A 13 -1.50 31.69 8.66
C VAL A 13 -2.97 31.25 8.55
N GLU A 14 -3.42 30.30 9.38
CA GLU A 14 -4.83 29.86 9.35
C GLU A 14 -5.78 30.98 9.78
N GLN A 15 -5.40 31.78 10.78
CA GLN A 15 -6.19 32.91 11.23
C GLN A 15 -6.27 34.00 10.15
N GLN A 16 -5.18 34.25 9.43
CA GLN A 16 -5.16 35.21 8.32
C GLN A 16 -5.97 34.71 7.13
N VAL A 17 -5.91 33.42 6.79
CA VAL A 17 -6.77 32.81 5.75
C VAL A 17 -8.25 32.87 6.16
N ALA A 18 -8.58 32.62 7.43
CA ALA A 18 -9.94 32.75 7.93
C ALA A 18 -10.46 34.19 7.82
N GLN A 19 -9.63 35.18 8.19
CA GLN A 19 -9.95 36.60 8.02
C GLN A 19 -10.19 36.95 6.54
N LEU A 20 -9.35 36.46 5.64
CA LEU A 20 -9.48 36.68 4.20
C LEU A 20 -10.82 36.10 3.68
N ARG A 21 -11.18 34.88 4.08
CA ARG A 21 -12.49 34.28 3.75
C ARG A 21 -13.65 35.13 4.26
N GLN A 22 -13.54 35.68 5.47
CA GLN A 22 -14.56 36.56 6.05
C GLN A 22 -14.71 37.87 5.24
N LEU A 23 -13.60 38.54 4.92
CA LEU A 23 -13.63 39.77 4.09
C LEU A 23 -14.32 39.52 2.74
N GLN A 24 -14.07 38.37 2.10
CA GLN A 24 -14.75 38.00 0.86
C GLN A 24 -16.25 37.73 1.04
N GLN A 25 -16.66 37.12 2.15
CA GLN A 25 -18.08 36.90 2.47
C GLN A 25 -18.82 38.21 2.71
N GLU A 26 -18.14 39.19 3.31
CA GLU A 26 -18.66 40.55 3.54
C GLU A 26 -18.61 41.44 2.29
N GLY A 27 -18.12 40.93 1.15
CA GLY A 27 -18.00 41.68 -0.11
C GLY A 27 -16.86 42.72 -0.12
N GLN A 28 -15.97 42.70 0.87
CA GLN A 28 -14.83 43.62 1.03
C GLN A 28 -13.63 43.18 0.15
N HIS A 29 -13.88 42.97 -1.15
CA HIS A 29 -12.89 42.43 -2.08
C HIS A 29 -11.58 43.25 -2.20
N PRO A 30 -11.58 44.61 -2.15
CA PRO A 30 -10.32 45.36 -2.15
C PRO A 30 -9.42 45.07 -0.95
N GLN A 31 -10.01 44.94 0.25
CA GLN A 31 -9.26 44.65 1.48
C GLN A 31 -8.80 43.18 1.49
N ALA A 32 -9.66 42.27 1.03
CA ALA A 32 -9.30 40.87 0.83
C ALA A 32 -8.13 40.73 -0.15
N LEU A 33 -8.13 41.46 -1.27
CA LEU A 33 -7.03 41.45 -2.25
C LEU A 33 -5.73 41.95 -1.64
N GLN A 34 -5.75 43.05 -0.88
CA GLN A 34 -4.55 43.59 -0.25
C GLN A 34 -3.92 42.59 0.73
N LEU A 35 -4.74 41.95 1.57
CA LEU A 35 -4.27 40.91 2.48
C LEU A 35 -3.74 39.68 1.72
N ALA A 36 -4.48 39.22 0.71
CA ALA A 36 -4.10 38.07 -0.12
C ALA A 36 -2.75 38.28 -0.83
N LEU A 37 -2.50 39.47 -1.39
CA LEU A 37 -1.23 39.81 -2.03
C LEU A 37 -0.05 39.84 -1.06
N GLY A 38 -0.28 40.25 0.19
CA GLY A 38 0.74 40.16 1.24
C GLY A 38 1.12 38.72 1.53
N LEU A 39 0.11 37.88 1.81
CA LEU A 39 0.30 36.47 2.12
C LEU A 39 0.90 35.68 0.95
N ALA A 40 0.47 35.93 -0.29
CA ALA A 40 0.97 35.21 -1.47
C ALA A 40 2.45 35.48 -1.76
N ARG A 41 3.02 36.60 -1.29
CA ARG A 41 4.47 36.85 -1.39
C ARG A 41 5.26 36.01 -0.40
N GLU A 42 4.69 35.75 0.77
CA GLU A 42 5.33 34.97 1.83
C GLU A 42 5.09 33.47 1.63
N LEU A 43 3.95 33.10 1.06
CA LEU A 43 3.45 31.72 0.93
C LEU A 43 2.91 31.46 -0.49
N PRO A 44 3.73 31.57 -1.54
CA PRO A 44 3.30 31.41 -2.93
C PRO A 44 2.75 30.01 -3.25
N GLU A 45 3.13 29.00 -2.48
CA GLU A 45 2.67 27.61 -2.60
C GLU A 45 1.41 27.30 -1.78
N ASN A 46 0.90 28.25 -0.97
CA ASN A 46 -0.25 27.99 -0.13
C ASN A 46 -1.56 27.97 -0.96
N ARG A 47 -2.19 26.80 -1.00
CA ARG A 47 -3.41 26.50 -1.78
C ARG A 47 -4.53 27.50 -1.54
N ASP A 48 -4.85 27.77 -0.27
CA ASP A 48 -5.99 28.60 0.11
C ASP A 48 -5.73 30.08 -0.18
N VAL A 49 -4.52 30.56 0.13
CA VAL A 49 -4.11 31.95 -0.11
C VAL A 49 -4.21 32.27 -1.61
N MET A 50 -3.61 31.44 -2.46
CA MET A 50 -3.58 31.67 -3.90
C MET A 50 -4.97 31.58 -4.55
N HIS A 51 -5.82 30.67 -4.10
CA HIS A 51 -7.20 30.57 -4.58
C HIS A 51 -8.02 31.80 -4.18
N LEU A 52 -7.91 32.23 -2.93
CA LEU A 52 -8.62 33.42 -2.45
C LEU A 52 -8.10 34.71 -3.11
N LEU A 53 -6.80 34.78 -3.43
CA LEU A 53 -6.22 35.86 -4.23
C LEU A 53 -6.88 35.95 -5.60
N ALA A 54 -6.88 34.86 -6.36
CA ALA A 54 -7.49 34.81 -7.70
C ALA A 54 -8.97 35.20 -7.67
N ARG A 55 -9.71 34.71 -6.67
CA ARG A 55 -11.11 35.05 -6.47
C ARG A 55 -11.33 36.53 -6.19
N SER A 56 -10.51 37.15 -5.33
CA SER A 56 -10.59 38.60 -5.08
C SER A 56 -10.29 39.41 -6.34
N GLN A 57 -9.29 39.01 -7.14
CA GLN A 57 -8.95 39.63 -8.42
C GLN A 57 -10.13 39.55 -9.40
N ARG A 58 -10.77 38.38 -9.55
CA ARG A 58 -11.96 38.22 -10.41
C ARG A 58 -13.10 39.14 -9.98
N HIS A 59 -13.42 39.19 -8.69
CA HIS A 59 -14.49 40.05 -8.18
C HIS A 59 -14.23 41.55 -8.42
N LEU A 60 -12.96 41.96 -8.54
CA LEU A 60 -12.54 43.33 -8.87
C LEU A 60 -12.38 43.56 -10.39
N GLY A 61 -12.70 42.58 -11.23
CA GLY A 61 -12.56 42.67 -12.68
C GLY A 61 -11.12 42.52 -13.19
N GLN A 62 -10.16 42.17 -12.34
CA GLN A 62 -8.76 41.92 -12.68
C GLN A 62 -8.58 40.50 -13.22
N ILE A 63 -9.22 40.19 -14.36
CA ILE A 63 -9.32 38.82 -14.85
C ILE A 63 -7.98 38.24 -15.31
N ASP A 64 -7.13 39.05 -15.95
CA ASP A 64 -5.77 38.61 -16.34
C ASP A 64 -4.93 38.22 -15.12
N ASP A 65 -4.96 39.04 -14.07
CA ASP A 65 -4.24 38.77 -12.84
C ASP A 65 -4.77 37.51 -12.13
N ALA A 66 -6.09 37.31 -12.13
CA ALA A 66 -6.72 36.11 -11.58
C ALA A 66 -6.24 34.84 -12.30
N LEU A 67 -6.24 34.83 -13.64
CA LEU A 67 -5.75 33.69 -14.42
C LEU A 67 -4.26 33.42 -14.18
N GLN A 68 -3.44 34.47 -14.04
CA GLN A 68 -2.03 34.31 -13.73
C GLN A 68 -1.80 33.71 -12.34
N SER A 69 -2.55 34.16 -11.33
CA SER A 69 -2.51 33.57 -9.98
C SER A 69 -2.93 32.08 -10.01
N LEU A 70 -3.92 31.73 -10.83
CA LEU A 70 -4.34 30.33 -11.00
C LEU A 70 -3.29 29.49 -11.73
N ILE A 71 -2.48 30.04 -12.63
CA ILE A 71 -1.37 29.29 -13.24
C ILE A 71 -0.34 28.91 -12.16
N VAL A 72 -0.01 29.84 -11.26
CA VAL A 72 0.91 29.57 -10.14
C VAL A 72 0.32 28.53 -9.19
N LEU A 73 -0.97 28.65 -8.86
CA LEU A 73 -1.62 27.65 -8.00
C LEU A 73 -1.66 26.26 -8.63
N GLU A 74 -1.87 26.13 -9.96
CA GLU A 74 -1.86 24.84 -10.65
C GLU A 74 -0.49 24.17 -10.64
N GLN A 75 0.60 24.93 -10.64
CA GLN A 75 1.97 24.38 -10.55
C GLN A 75 2.19 23.62 -9.24
N HIS A 76 1.56 24.06 -8.15
CA HIS A 76 1.71 23.45 -6.83
C HIS A 76 0.57 22.49 -6.47
N HIS A 77 -0.66 22.77 -6.94
CA HIS A 77 -1.88 22.05 -6.57
C HIS A 77 -2.75 21.73 -7.80
N PRO A 78 -2.26 20.94 -8.78
CA PRO A 78 -2.96 20.71 -10.05
C PRO A 78 -4.30 19.98 -9.89
N ALA A 79 -4.45 19.20 -8.81
CA ALA A 79 -5.65 18.43 -8.49
C ALA A 79 -6.65 19.19 -7.60
N PHE A 80 -6.48 20.49 -7.36
CA PHE A 80 -7.43 21.26 -6.55
C PHE A 80 -8.63 21.71 -7.38
N SER A 81 -9.83 21.23 -7.08
CA SER A 81 -10.99 21.45 -7.95
C SER A 81 -11.43 22.91 -8.02
N ARG A 82 -11.34 23.64 -6.91
CA ARG A 82 -11.75 25.04 -6.80
C ARG A 82 -10.90 25.99 -7.65
N LEU A 83 -9.64 25.62 -7.92
CA LEU A 83 -8.82 26.34 -8.89
C LEU A 83 -9.46 26.32 -10.29
N HIS A 84 -9.87 25.14 -10.76
CA HIS A 84 -10.46 24.99 -12.08
C HIS A 84 -11.87 25.62 -12.14
N GLU A 85 -12.63 25.57 -11.04
CA GLU A 85 -13.91 26.29 -10.91
C GLU A 85 -13.72 27.81 -11.07
N GLU A 86 -12.77 28.39 -10.34
CA GLU A 86 -12.48 29.82 -10.36
C GLU A 86 -11.94 30.27 -11.74
N ARG A 87 -11.16 29.41 -12.41
CA ARG A 87 -10.74 29.59 -13.81
C ARG A 87 -11.94 29.63 -14.76
N GLY A 88 -12.88 28.69 -14.58
CA GLY A 88 -14.14 28.66 -15.31
C GLY A 88 -14.93 29.97 -15.15
N HIS A 89 -15.04 30.48 -13.92
CA HIS A 89 -15.69 31.77 -13.66
C HIS A 89 -14.99 32.94 -14.35
N CYS A 90 -13.66 32.95 -14.40
CA CYS A 90 -12.90 33.97 -15.14
C CYS A 90 -13.24 33.96 -16.64
N HIS A 91 -13.31 32.78 -17.27
CA HIS A 91 -13.66 32.66 -18.68
C HIS A 91 -15.13 32.98 -18.97
N VAL A 92 -16.05 32.69 -18.04
CA VAL A 92 -17.44 33.16 -18.13
C VAL A 92 -17.50 34.69 -18.18
N VAL A 93 -16.74 35.39 -17.34
CA VAL A 93 -16.65 36.87 -17.36
C VAL A 93 -16.08 37.37 -18.70
N ARG A 94 -15.10 36.66 -19.28
CA ARG A 94 -14.55 36.95 -20.62
C ARG A 94 -15.49 36.62 -21.78
N ARG A 95 -16.62 35.96 -21.52
CA ARG A 95 -17.51 35.40 -22.54
C ARG A 95 -16.82 34.39 -23.45
N ASP A 96 -15.82 33.69 -22.92
CA ASP A 96 -15.12 32.60 -23.61
C ASP A 96 -15.74 31.26 -23.17
N ALA A 97 -16.82 30.87 -23.84
CA ALA A 97 -17.59 29.68 -23.48
C ALA A 97 -16.76 28.38 -23.60
N ALA A 98 -15.86 28.30 -24.58
CA ALA A 98 -15.06 27.10 -24.80
C ALA A 98 -14.08 26.85 -23.64
N GLN A 99 -13.31 27.86 -23.25
CA GLN A 99 -12.39 27.75 -22.11
C GLN A 99 -13.12 27.64 -20.78
N ALA A 100 -14.30 28.27 -20.64
CA ALA A 100 -15.14 28.10 -19.46
C ALA A 100 -15.62 26.66 -19.30
N ILE A 101 -16.15 26.03 -20.35
CA ILE A 101 -16.59 24.64 -20.33
C ILE A 101 -15.42 23.72 -19.97
N ASP A 102 -14.26 23.89 -20.62
CA ASP A 102 -13.08 23.05 -20.35
C ASP A 102 -12.62 23.14 -18.89
N ALA A 103 -12.49 24.35 -18.35
CA ALA A 103 -12.09 24.54 -16.95
C ALA A 103 -13.13 23.98 -15.97
N LEU A 104 -14.43 24.21 -16.21
CA LEU A 104 -15.49 23.70 -15.35
C LEU A 104 -15.60 22.17 -15.42
N LEU A 105 -15.38 21.56 -16.58
CA LEU A 105 -15.30 20.10 -16.73
C LEU A 105 -14.15 19.52 -15.91
N ARG A 106 -12.97 20.14 -15.96
CA ARG A 106 -11.84 19.74 -15.09
C ARG A 106 -12.22 19.84 -13.62
N ALA A 107 -12.89 20.92 -13.21
CA ALA A 107 -13.34 21.10 -11.83
C ALA A 107 -14.28 19.99 -11.37
N VAL A 108 -15.34 19.69 -12.13
CA VAL A 108 -16.35 18.69 -11.73
C VAL A 108 -15.87 17.24 -11.86
N ASN A 109 -14.90 16.98 -12.75
CA ASN A 109 -14.25 15.67 -12.83
C ASN A 109 -13.37 15.37 -11.61
N ILE A 110 -12.76 16.41 -11.01
CA ILE A 110 -12.05 16.28 -9.73
C ILE A 110 -13.05 16.21 -8.58
N ASN A 111 -14.01 17.13 -8.56
CA ASN A 111 -14.97 17.28 -7.47
C ASN A 111 -16.40 17.38 -8.02
N PRO A 112 -17.17 16.27 -8.02
CA PRO A 112 -18.53 16.27 -8.53
C PRO A 112 -19.51 17.04 -7.63
N ALA A 113 -19.11 17.44 -6.42
CA ALA A 113 -19.92 18.18 -5.46
C ALA A 113 -19.75 19.70 -5.57
N LEU A 114 -19.73 20.21 -6.81
CA LEU A 114 -19.65 21.63 -7.15
C LEU A 114 -20.94 22.13 -7.82
N PRO A 115 -22.00 22.48 -7.05
CA PRO A 115 -23.27 22.92 -7.63
C PRO A 115 -23.14 24.12 -8.58
N SER A 116 -22.27 25.09 -8.26
CA SER A 116 -22.06 26.27 -9.09
C SER A 116 -21.51 25.89 -10.47
N SER A 117 -20.49 25.03 -10.49
CA SER A 117 -19.88 24.54 -11.72
C SER A 117 -20.86 23.78 -12.62
N TRP A 118 -21.68 22.89 -12.05
CA TRP A 118 -22.70 22.18 -12.82
C TRP A 118 -23.79 23.10 -13.39
N ASN A 119 -24.25 24.10 -12.61
CA ASN A 119 -25.23 25.07 -13.13
C ASN A 119 -24.65 25.91 -14.28
N LEU A 120 -23.38 26.29 -14.20
CA LEU A 120 -22.70 27.01 -15.28
C LEU A 120 -22.53 26.13 -16.52
N LEU A 121 -22.12 24.88 -16.36
CA LEU A 121 -22.02 23.91 -17.46
C LEU A 121 -23.38 23.72 -18.15
N GLU A 122 -24.46 23.54 -17.39
CA GLU A 122 -25.83 23.44 -17.94
C GLU A 122 -26.16 24.65 -18.83
N GLY A 123 -25.95 25.87 -18.31
CA GLY A 123 -26.20 27.10 -19.05
C GLY A 123 -25.33 27.24 -20.30
N LEU A 124 -24.03 26.98 -20.18
CA LEU A 124 -23.07 27.08 -21.28
C LEU A 124 -23.37 26.06 -22.39
N TYR A 125 -23.69 24.81 -22.06
CA TYR A 125 -24.08 23.80 -23.04
C TYR A 125 -25.38 24.14 -23.75
N ARG A 126 -26.39 24.67 -23.04
CA ARG A 126 -27.62 25.16 -23.69
C ARG A 126 -27.34 26.28 -24.67
N MET A 127 -26.48 27.24 -24.30
CA MET A 127 -26.08 28.33 -25.19
C MET A 127 -25.29 27.83 -26.40
N ALA A 128 -24.48 26.78 -26.23
CA ALA A 128 -23.72 26.13 -27.30
C ALA A 128 -24.56 25.18 -28.18
N GLY A 129 -25.82 24.91 -27.80
CA GLY A 129 -26.71 23.99 -28.53
C GLY A 129 -26.49 22.50 -28.22
N ASP A 130 -25.65 22.17 -27.24
CA ASP A 130 -25.38 20.80 -26.81
C ASP A 130 -26.40 20.33 -25.77
N GLN A 131 -27.55 19.87 -26.25
CA GLN A 131 -28.67 19.47 -25.39
C GLN A 131 -28.35 18.23 -24.55
N ALA A 132 -27.51 17.32 -25.05
CA ALA A 132 -27.17 16.10 -24.34
C ALA A 132 -26.35 16.41 -23.08
N ASN A 133 -25.26 17.18 -23.23
CA ASN A 133 -24.44 17.57 -22.09
C ASN A 133 -25.15 18.56 -21.15
N ALA A 134 -26.02 19.42 -21.68
CA ALA A 134 -26.88 20.26 -20.84
C ALA A 134 -27.80 19.43 -19.94
N GLN A 135 -28.41 18.37 -20.47
CA GLN A 135 -29.26 17.48 -19.67
C GLN A 135 -28.45 16.72 -18.62
N LEU A 136 -27.28 16.20 -18.97
CA LEU A 136 -26.38 15.54 -18.01
C LEU A 136 -26.00 16.48 -16.86
N ALA A 137 -25.62 17.72 -17.16
CA ALA A 137 -25.32 18.72 -16.15
C ALA A 137 -26.54 19.02 -15.27
N ALA A 138 -27.73 19.13 -15.86
CA ALA A 138 -28.98 19.35 -15.13
C ALA A 138 -29.32 18.18 -14.17
N ASP A 139 -29.07 16.94 -14.58
CA ASP A 139 -29.29 15.74 -13.75
C ASP A 139 -28.32 15.71 -12.55
N HIS A 140 -27.08 16.15 -12.75
CA HIS A 140 -26.12 16.35 -11.65
C HIS A 140 -26.57 17.45 -10.68
N VAL A 141 -27.03 18.61 -11.19
CA VAL A 141 -27.60 19.68 -10.35
C VAL A 141 -28.79 19.15 -9.54
N ALA A 142 -29.70 18.41 -10.17
CA ALA A 142 -30.86 17.84 -9.51
C ALA A 142 -30.46 16.83 -8.42
N THR A 143 -29.42 16.02 -8.66
CA THR A 143 -28.87 15.09 -7.68
C THR A 143 -28.29 15.83 -6.48
N LEU A 144 -27.44 16.83 -6.68
CA LEU A 144 -26.87 17.62 -5.59
C LEU A 144 -27.94 18.38 -4.78
N LYS A 145 -29.02 18.85 -5.43
CA LYS A 145 -30.15 19.51 -4.73
C LYS A 145 -30.96 18.56 -3.84
N ARG A 146 -30.97 17.26 -4.12
CA ARG A 146 -31.63 16.26 -3.27
C ARG A 146 -30.82 15.90 -2.02
N LEU A 147 -29.51 16.09 -2.05
CA LEU A 147 -28.64 15.83 -0.92
C LEU A 147 -28.72 16.94 0.13
N ALA A 148 -28.49 16.59 1.39
CA ALA A 148 -28.38 17.58 2.44
C ALA A 148 -27.17 18.51 2.19
N PRO A 149 -27.29 19.83 2.45
CA PRO A 149 -26.18 20.78 2.21
C PRO A 149 -24.88 20.40 2.92
N ALA A 150 -24.96 19.80 4.11
CA ALA A 150 -23.80 19.31 4.84
C ALA A 150 -23.10 18.15 4.12
N VAL A 151 -23.85 17.24 3.49
CA VAL A 151 -23.30 16.12 2.70
C VAL A 151 -22.62 16.64 1.44
N VAL A 152 -23.22 17.61 0.74
CA VAL A 152 -22.60 18.25 -0.44
C VAL A 152 -21.31 18.97 -0.03
N HIS A 153 -21.33 19.73 1.06
CA HIS A 153 -20.16 20.45 1.55
C HIS A 153 -19.02 19.49 1.96
N ALA A 154 -19.32 18.46 2.74
CA ALA A 154 -18.34 17.46 3.14
C ALA A 154 -17.80 16.67 1.94
N THR A 155 -18.62 16.38 0.92
CA THR A 155 -18.16 15.72 -0.32
C THR A 155 -17.20 16.61 -1.09
N SER A 156 -17.44 17.93 -1.12
CA SER A 156 -16.50 18.88 -1.74
C SER A 156 -15.17 18.89 -1.00
N LEU A 157 -15.18 18.97 0.33
CA LEU A 157 -13.96 18.92 1.15
C LEU A 157 -13.19 17.62 0.94
N PHE A 158 -13.89 16.48 0.94
CA PHE A 158 -13.29 15.17 0.69
C PHE A 158 -12.61 15.11 -0.68
N SER A 159 -13.26 15.63 -1.73
CA SER A 159 -12.72 15.59 -3.09
C SER A 159 -11.48 16.48 -3.27
N ASP A 160 -11.34 17.53 -2.46
CA ASP A 160 -10.17 18.41 -2.44
C ASP A 160 -9.07 17.95 -1.45
N GLY A 161 -9.23 16.78 -0.83
CA GLY A 161 -8.26 16.17 0.10
C GLY A 161 -8.35 16.68 1.55
N ASP A 162 -9.35 17.49 1.88
CA ASP A 162 -9.55 18.07 3.23
C ASP A 162 -10.27 17.06 4.16
N LEU A 163 -9.64 15.91 4.38
CA LEU A 163 -10.25 14.75 5.04
C LEU A 163 -10.72 15.03 6.48
N VAL A 164 -9.95 15.81 7.25
CA VAL A 164 -10.28 16.13 8.65
C VAL A 164 -11.52 17.01 8.72
N GLN A 165 -11.59 18.05 7.89
CA GLN A 165 -12.75 18.94 7.84
C GLN A 165 -13.97 18.21 7.28
N ALA A 166 -13.80 17.38 6.24
CA ALA A 166 -14.88 16.55 5.70
C ALA A 166 -15.47 15.62 6.77
N GLU A 167 -14.61 14.94 7.54
CA GLU A 167 -15.01 14.09 8.66
C GLU A 167 -15.78 14.87 9.72
N TRP A 168 -15.27 16.03 10.13
CA TRP A 168 -15.90 16.85 11.16
C TRP A 168 -17.31 17.30 10.75
N VAL A 169 -17.46 17.80 9.51
CA VAL A 169 -18.75 18.24 8.97
C VAL A 169 -19.74 17.07 8.91
N ILE A 170 -19.31 15.92 8.37
CA ILE A 170 -20.23 14.80 8.14
C ILE A 170 -20.62 14.09 9.44
N ARG A 171 -19.67 13.92 10.39
CA ARG A 171 -19.98 13.37 11.71
C ARG A 171 -20.94 14.28 12.48
N GLY A 172 -20.69 15.58 12.47
CA GLY A 172 -21.57 16.55 13.12
C GLY A 172 -22.99 16.55 12.52
N TYR A 173 -23.12 16.33 11.21
CA TYR A 173 -24.41 16.16 10.54
C TYR A 173 -25.13 14.88 10.99
N LEU A 174 -24.45 13.72 10.93
CA LEU A 174 -25.01 12.42 11.31
C LEU A 174 -25.40 12.36 12.79
N GLN A 175 -24.65 13.01 13.69
CA GLN A 175 -25.02 13.11 15.11
C GLN A 175 -26.37 13.80 15.34
N ARG A 176 -26.79 14.70 14.45
CA ARG A 176 -28.07 15.42 14.57
C ARG A 176 -29.21 14.73 13.83
N VAL A 177 -28.92 14.13 12.67
CA VAL A 177 -29.93 13.57 11.76
C VAL A 177 -30.15 12.08 11.96
N GLY A 178 -29.14 11.35 12.45
CA GLY A 178 -29.15 9.90 12.55
C GLY A 178 -28.70 9.25 11.24
N ASP A 179 -29.40 8.18 10.85
CA ASP A 179 -29.00 7.27 9.78
C ASP A 179 -29.34 7.83 8.38
N ASP A 180 -28.59 8.84 7.94
CA ASP A 180 -28.63 9.33 6.56
C ASP A 180 -27.69 8.52 5.65
N VAL A 181 -28.26 7.86 4.64
CA VAL A 181 -27.57 6.89 3.76
C VAL A 181 -26.34 7.50 3.07
N GLU A 182 -26.46 8.68 2.48
CA GLU A 182 -25.35 9.32 1.75
C GLU A 182 -24.33 9.93 2.71
N GLY A 183 -24.76 10.42 3.87
CA GLY A 183 -23.85 10.87 4.91
C GLY A 183 -23.01 9.74 5.50
N MET A 184 -23.61 8.59 5.80
CA MET A 184 -22.91 7.40 6.28
C MET A 184 -21.94 6.86 5.23
N ARG A 185 -22.37 6.78 3.96
CA ARG A 185 -21.50 6.36 2.85
C ARG A 185 -20.32 7.32 2.68
N LEU A 186 -20.53 8.64 2.77
CA LEU A 186 -19.44 9.61 2.72
C LEU A 186 -18.47 9.44 3.90
N LEU A 187 -18.99 9.24 5.11
CA LEU A 187 -18.15 8.98 6.29
C LEU A 187 -17.32 7.69 6.11
N ALA A 188 -17.88 6.66 5.50
CA ALA A 188 -17.13 5.44 5.16
C ALA A 188 -16.01 5.72 4.15
N ARG A 189 -16.28 6.52 3.10
CA ARG A 189 -15.24 6.94 2.13
C ARG A 189 -14.13 7.76 2.78
N VAL A 190 -14.47 8.63 3.73
CA VAL A 190 -13.49 9.35 4.56
C VAL A 190 -12.66 8.37 5.39
N ALA A 191 -13.29 7.36 6.01
CA ALA A 191 -12.59 6.33 6.77
C ALA A 191 -11.61 5.53 5.89
N VAL A 192 -12.01 5.15 4.66
CA VAL A 192 -11.11 4.50 3.68
C VAL A 192 -9.92 5.39 3.33
N ALA A 193 -10.14 6.67 3.04
CA ALA A 193 -9.07 7.61 2.71
C ALA A 193 -8.10 7.85 3.89
N ARG A 194 -8.52 7.52 5.11
CA ARG A 194 -7.71 7.56 6.33
C ARG A 194 -7.17 6.18 6.75
N GLU A 195 -7.35 5.16 5.90
CA GLU A 195 -6.94 3.77 6.14
C GLU A 195 -7.62 3.11 7.35
N VAL A 196 -8.76 3.63 7.79
CA VAL A 196 -9.60 3.06 8.87
C VAL A 196 -10.66 2.14 8.28
N LEU A 197 -10.21 1.00 7.72
CA LEU A 197 -11.08 0.10 6.95
C LEU A 197 -12.18 -0.58 7.76
N ASP A 198 -11.98 -0.78 9.07
CA ASP A 198 -12.98 -1.40 9.94
C ASP A 198 -14.23 -0.54 10.10
N ASP A 199 -14.05 0.77 10.31
CA ASP A 199 -15.16 1.71 10.42
C ASP A 199 -15.88 1.84 9.06
N ALA A 200 -15.12 1.81 7.96
CA ALA A 200 -15.71 1.84 6.61
C ALA A 200 -16.57 0.59 6.34
N ASP A 201 -16.12 -0.61 6.73
CA ASP A 201 -16.86 -1.87 6.57
C ASP A 201 -18.19 -1.81 7.33
N ILE A 202 -18.15 -1.45 8.61
CA ILE A 202 -19.35 -1.33 9.46
C ILE A 202 -20.34 -0.31 8.90
N LEU A 203 -19.86 0.87 8.50
CA LEU A 203 -20.72 1.92 7.97
C LEU A 203 -21.38 1.50 6.65
N LEU A 204 -20.63 0.86 5.74
CA LEU A 204 -21.15 0.44 4.45
C LEU A 204 -22.08 -0.77 4.56
N GLU A 205 -21.80 -1.70 5.48
CA GLU A 205 -22.73 -2.78 5.80
C GLU A 205 -24.07 -2.21 6.32
N ALA A 206 -24.02 -1.26 7.25
CA ALA A 206 -25.22 -0.59 7.77
C ALA A 206 -25.98 0.17 6.67
N VAL A 207 -25.27 0.87 5.78
CA VAL A 207 -25.86 1.52 4.60
C VAL A 207 -26.61 0.51 3.73
N LEU A 208 -26.05 -0.67 3.48
CA LEU A 208 -26.70 -1.70 2.66
C LEU A 208 -27.86 -2.41 3.37
N GLN A 209 -27.89 -2.42 4.70
CA GLN A 209 -29.08 -2.85 5.45
C GLN A 209 -30.24 -1.85 5.30
N LEU A 210 -29.93 -0.55 5.30
CA LEU A 210 -30.93 0.53 5.13
C LEU A 210 -31.39 0.69 3.68
N ALA A 211 -30.47 0.55 2.73
CA ALA A 211 -30.70 0.73 1.30
C ALA A 211 -30.03 -0.39 0.48
N PRO A 212 -30.64 -1.60 0.42
CA PRO A 212 -30.06 -2.74 -0.29
C PRO A 212 -29.77 -2.48 -1.78
N GLU A 213 -30.59 -1.68 -2.46
CA GLU A 213 -30.44 -1.36 -3.88
C GLU A 213 -29.46 -0.19 -4.13
N HIS A 214 -28.70 0.24 -3.13
CA HIS A 214 -27.74 1.33 -3.28
C HIS A 214 -26.43 0.87 -3.95
N HIS A 215 -26.44 0.74 -5.27
CA HIS A 215 -25.33 0.14 -6.05
C HIS A 215 -23.97 0.82 -5.80
N ALA A 216 -23.94 2.14 -5.66
CA ALA A 216 -22.69 2.86 -5.40
C ALA A 216 -22.10 2.55 -4.00
N ALA A 217 -22.95 2.32 -2.99
CA ALA A 217 -22.51 1.92 -1.65
C ALA A 217 -22.04 0.47 -1.67
N ARG A 218 -22.71 -0.41 -2.44
CA ARG A 218 -22.30 -1.80 -2.62
C ARG A 218 -20.93 -1.91 -3.30
N PHE A 219 -20.67 -1.05 -4.28
CA PHE A 219 -19.36 -0.99 -4.93
C PHE A 219 -18.26 -0.53 -3.96
N ASP A 220 -18.52 0.53 -3.18
CA ASP A 220 -17.60 0.97 -2.13
C ASP A 220 -17.38 -0.12 -1.07
N TYR A 221 -18.45 -0.84 -0.68
CA TYR A 221 -18.38 -1.93 0.30
C TYR A 221 -17.47 -3.06 -0.17
N ALA A 222 -17.65 -3.48 -1.42
CA ALA A 222 -16.83 -4.52 -2.01
C ALA A 222 -15.36 -4.11 -2.18
N LYS A 223 -15.07 -2.83 -2.43
CA LYS A 223 -13.69 -2.30 -2.37
C LYS A 223 -13.11 -2.44 -0.97
N VAL A 224 -13.86 -2.06 0.07
CA VAL A 224 -13.40 -2.22 1.46
C VAL A 224 -13.16 -3.69 1.79
N LEU A 225 -14.07 -4.59 1.40
CA LEU A 225 -13.87 -6.03 1.57
C LEU A 225 -12.62 -6.53 0.84
N PHE A 226 -12.35 -6.03 -0.37
CA PHE A 226 -11.15 -6.36 -1.14
C PHE A 226 -9.87 -5.90 -0.43
N GLU A 227 -9.81 -4.64 0.01
CA GLU A 227 -8.67 -4.08 0.77
C GLU A 227 -8.45 -4.80 2.11
N ARG A 228 -9.54 -5.29 2.74
CA ARG A 228 -9.48 -6.14 3.95
C ARG A 228 -9.18 -7.61 3.65
N HIS A 229 -8.82 -7.96 2.42
CA HIS A 229 -8.54 -9.34 1.98
C HIS A 229 -9.71 -10.33 2.11
N ARG A 230 -10.95 -9.84 2.29
CA ARG A 230 -12.20 -10.63 2.31
C ARG A 230 -12.70 -10.90 0.89
N TYR A 231 -11.82 -11.48 0.06
CA TYR A 231 -12.03 -11.60 -1.38
C TYR A 231 -13.30 -12.36 -1.79
N LYS A 232 -13.68 -13.39 -1.03
CA LYS A 232 -14.89 -14.18 -1.30
C LYS A 232 -16.15 -13.31 -1.19
N GLU A 233 -16.18 -12.46 -0.19
CA GLU A 233 -17.32 -11.58 0.08
C GLU A 233 -17.34 -10.43 -0.93
N ALA A 234 -16.17 -9.86 -1.27
CA ALA A 234 -16.04 -8.89 -2.35
C ALA A 234 -16.56 -9.44 -3.68
N CYS A 235 -16.22 -10.69 -4.05
CA CYS A 235 -16.75 -11.35 -5.24
C CYS A 235 -18.28 -11.46 -5.20
N ALA A 236 -18.86 -11.89 -4.08
CA ALA A 236 -20.32 -12.02 -3.94
C ALA A 236 -21.05 -10.68 -4.11
N GLN A 237 -20.47 -9.58 -3.62
CA GLN A 237 -21.02 -8.24 -3.84
C GLN A 237 -20.88 -7.79 -5.30
N MET A 238 -19.76 -8.12 -5.96
CA MET A 238 -19.55 -7.81 -7.38
C MET A 238 -20.49 -8.59 -8.30
N GLU A 239 -20.75 -9.86 -8.03
CA GLU A 239 -21.67 -10.68 -8.83
C GLU A 239 -23.09 -10.08 -8.85
N GLN A 240 -23.53 -9.50 -7.72
CA GLN A 240 -24.81 -8.77 -7.66
C GLN A 240 -24.80 -7.51 -8.55
N LEU A 241 -23.72 -6.72 -8.51
CA LEU A 241 -23.59 -5.52 -9.34
C LEU A 241 -23.47 -5.84 -10.84
N ILE A 242 -22.73 -6.89 -11.19
CA ILE A 242 -22.57 -7.35 -12.58
C ILE A 242 -23.89 -7.89 -13.14
N ALA A 243 -24.75 -8.49 -12.30
CA ALA A 243 -26.08 -8.90 -12.75
C ALA A 243 -26.97 -7.72 -13.14
N ILE A 244 -26.75 -6.54 -12.53
CA ILE A 244 -27.49 -5.30 -12.83
C ILE A 244 -26.91 -4.61 -14.07
N ASP A 245 -25.58 -4.43 -14.10
CA ASP A 245 -24.88 -3.86 -15.25
C ASP A 245 -23.72 -4.78 -15.69
N PRO A 246 -23.99 -5.71 -16.62
CA PRO A 246 -22.99 -6.67 -17.10
C PRO A 246 -21.84 -6.03 -17.89
N HIS A 247 -21.95 -4.75 -18.27
CA HIS A 247 -20.96 -4.06 -19.09
C HIS A 247 -20.16 -3.01 -18.32
N HIS A 248 -20.50 -2.76 -17.04
CA HIS A 248 -19.75 -1.84 -16.20
C HIS A 248 -18.30 -2.31 -16.03
N LEU A 249 -17.35 -1.50 -16.53
CA LEU A 249 -15.93 -1.86 -16.56
C LEU A 249 -15.35 -2.02 -15.16
N ASP A 250 -15.64 -1.09 -14.25
CA ASP A 250 -15.08 -1.13 -12.90
C ASP A 250 -15.57 -2.32 -12.06
N TYR A 251 -16.84 -2.72 -12.20
CA TYR A 251 -17.39 -3.89 -11.50
C TYR A 251 -16.67 -5.16 -11.94
N ARG A 252 -16.48 -5.32 -13.25
CA ARG A 252 -15.77 -6.46 -13.83
C ARG A 252 -14.29 -6.46 -13.49
N ALA A 253 -13.64 -5.29 -13.46
CA ALA A 253 -12.24 -5.15 -13.08
C ALA A 253 -12.01 -5.53 -11.61
N LEU A 254 -12.82 -5.01 -10.68
CA LEU A 254 -12.73 -5.37 -9.27
C LEU A 254 -13.06 -6.85 -9.03
N HIS A 255 -14.05 -7.40 -9.76
CA HIS A 255 -14.35 -8.82 -9.73
C HIS A 255 -13.16 -9.67 -10.19
N ALA A 256 -12.49 -9.30 -11.29
CA ALA A 256 -11.29 -9.98 -11.76
C ALA A 256 -10.17 -9.95 -10.71
N SER A 257 -9.92 -8.79 -10.08
CA SER A 257 -8.92 -8.65 -9.02
C SER A 257 -9.26 -9.47 -7.78
N ALA A 258 -10.53 -9.53 -7.37
CA ALA A 258 -10.96 -10.37 -6.25
C ALA A 258 -10.77 -11.87 -6.54
N ASN A 259 -10.98 -12.31 -7.80
CA ASN A 259 -10.66 -13.67 -8.24
C ASN A 259 -9.15 -13.96 -8.18
N VAL A 260 -8.28 -12.98 -8.48
CA VAL A 260 -6.82 -13.12 -8.26
C VAL A 260 -6.53 -13.35 -6.77
N GLY A 261 -7.17 -12.59 -5.87
CA GLY A 261 -7.04 -12.76 -4.42
C GLY A 261 -7.43 -14.17 -3.94
N LEU A 262 -8.51 -14.72 -4.49
CA LEU A 262 -8.96 -16.11 -4.26
C LEU A 262 -8.06 -17.17 -4.90
N GLY A 263 -7.16 -16.79 -5.81
CA GLY A 263 -6.33 -17.71 -6.60
C GLY A 263 -7.00 -18.34 -7.79
N GLU A 264 -8.18 -17.86 -8.19
CA GLU A 264 -8.87 -18.23 -9.42
C GLU A 264 -8.24 -17.50 -10.64
N HIS A 265 -6.93 -17.68 -10.85
CA HIS A 265 -6.17 -16.93 -11.85
C HIS A 265 -6.65 -17.16 -13.29
N ASP A 266 -7.11 -18.37 -13.65
CA ASP A 266 -7.64 -18.63 -14.99
C ASP A 266 -8.93 -17.86 -15.27
N ARG A 267 -9.81 -17.74 -14.26
CA ARG A 267 -11.03 -16.93 -14.35
C ARG A 267 -10.69 -15.46 -14.48
N ALA A 268 -9.75 -14.97 -13.66
CA ALA A 268 -9.25 -13.59 -13.75
C ALA A 268 -8.64 -13.26 -15.12
N ILE A 269 -7.80 -14.15 -15.68
CA ILE A 269 -7.22 -14.01 -17.02
C ILE A 269 -8.30 -13.89 -18.09
N GLY A 270 -9.36 -14.71 -18.02
CA GLY A 270 -10.52 -14.63 -18.91
C GLY A 270 -11.18 -13.25 -18.85
N LEU A 271 -11.49 -12.77 -17.64
CA LEU A 271 -12.13 -11.48 -17.40
C LEU A 271 -11.26 -10.30 -17.90
N TYR A 272 -9.96 -10.29 -17.61
CA TYR A 272 -9.06 -9.24 -18.10
C TYR A 272 -8.99 -9.21 -19.62
N ARG A 273 -8.94 -10.37 -20.29
CA ARG A 273 -8.95 -10.44 -21.76
C ARG A 273 -10.24 -9.89 -22.35
N GLU A 274 -11.39 -10.13 -21.72
CA GLU A 274 -12.65 -9.55 -22.16
C GLU A 274 -12.69 -8.04 -21.98
N LEU A 275 -12.20 -7.51 -20.86
CA LEU A 275 -12.10 -6.08 -20.64
C LEU A 275 -11.18 -5.42 -21.68
N LEU A 276 -10.04 -6.04 -21.98
CA LEU A 276 -9.09 -5.56 -22.98
C LEU A 276 -9.62 -5.60 -24.43
N ARG A 277 -10.69 -6.37 -24.72
CA ARG A 277 -11.39 -6.26 -26.03
C ARG A 277 -12.16 -4.94 -26.15
N VAL A 278 -12.61 -4.38 -25.02
CA VAL A 278 -13.37 -3.12 -24.97
C VAL A 278 -12.41 -1.93 -24.84
N VAL A 279 -11.40 -2.05 -23.98
CA VAL A 279 -10.40 -1.00 -23.71
C VAL A 279 -8.97 -1.51 -24.00
N PRO A 280 -8.58 -1.66 -25.29
CA PRO A 280 -7.34 -2.35 -25.67
C PRO A 280 -6.05 -1.64 -25.24
N ARG A 281 -6.12 -0.35 -24.89
CA ARG A 281 -4.99 0.46 -24.42
C ARG A 281 -5.04 0.74 -22.91
N ALA A 282 -5.82 -0.01 -22.14
CA ALA A 282 -5.83 0.11 -20.68
C ALA A 282 -4.58 -0.53 -20.08
N ALA A 283 -3.56 0.28 -19.79
CA ALA A 283 -2.26 -0.17 -19.32
C ALA A 283 -2.36 -1.01 -18.02
N ASP A 284 -3.15 -0.56 -17.04
CA ASP A 284 -3.29 -1.26 -15.76
C ASP A 284 -3.96 -2.64 -15.89
N LEU A 285 -4.83 -2.82 -16.89
CA LEU A 285 -5.42 -4.13 -17.19
C LEU A 285 -4.41 -5.09 -17.83
N HIS A 286 -3.55 -4.58 -18.72
CA HIS A 286 -2.44 -5.38 -19.26
C HIS A 286 -1.46 -5.79 -18.16
N LEU A 287 -1.14 -4.89 -17.23
CA LEU A 287 -0.31 -5.20 -16.07
C LEU A 287 -0.94 -6.30 -15.18
N SER A 288 -2.23 -6.15 -14.85
CA SER A 288 -2.97 -7.13 -14.02
C SER A 288 -3.06 -8.50 -14.69
N LEU A 289 -3.27 -8.52 -16.02
CA LEU A 289 -3.22 -9.74 -16.83
C LEU A 289 -1.81 -10.38 -16.76
N ALA A 290 -0.76 -9.57 -16.92
CA ALA A 290 0.62 -10.04 -16.87
C ALA A 290 1.00 -10.65 -15.51
N HIS A 291 0.60 -10.03 -14.40
CA HIS A 291 0.79 -10.58 -13.05
C HIS A 291 0.07 -11.93 -12.85
N SER A 292 -1.15 -12.06 -13.39
CA SER A 292 -1.92 -13.31 -13.32
C SER A 292 -1.28 -14.42 -14.18
N LEU A 293 -0.83 -14.10 -15.40
CA LEU A 293 -0.12 -15.03 -16.28
C LEU A 293 1.21 -15.48 -15.69
N LYS A 294 1.98 -14.56 -15.09
CA LYS A 294 3.22 -14.85 -14.36
C LYS A 294 2.94 -15.85 -13.23
N THR A 295 1.91 -15.63 -12.43
CA THR A 295 1.58 -16.52 -11.30
C THR A 295 1.27 -17.95 -11.76
N GLN A 296 0.63 -18.10 -12.93
CA GLN A 296 0.36 -19.40 -13.58
C GLN A 296 1.57 -19.99 -14.33
N GLY A 297 2.75 -19.35 -14.29
CA GLY A 297 3.95 -19.81 -15.02
C GLY A 297 3.87 -19.62 -16.54
N ARG A 298 2.89 -18.86 -17.05
CA ARG A 298 2.71 -18.56 -18.49
C ARG A 298 3.60 -17.38 -18.90
N GLN A 299 4.90 -17.57 -18.75
CA GLN A 299 5.87 -16.47 -18.76
C GLN A 299 5.92 -15.69 -20.09
N ALA A 300 5.90 -16.38 -21.23
CA ALA A 300 5.94 -15.70 -22.53
C ALA A 300 4.75 -14.75 -22.72
N GLU A 301 3.54 -15.22 -22.41
CA GLU A 301 2.33 -14.39 -22.48
C GLU A 301 2.37 -13.24 -21.46
N ALA A 302 2.95 -13.45 -20.27
CA ALA A 302 3.14 -12.39 -19.29
C ALA A 302 4.06 -11.28 -19.82
N ILE A 303 5.17 -11.64 -20.48
CA ILE A 303 6.09 -10.68 -21.12
C ILE A 303 5.38 -9.87 -22.21
N ASP A 304 4.58 -10.52 -23.05
CA ASP A 304 3.81 -9.85 -24.09
C ASP A 304 2.80 -8.85 -23.49
N ALA A 305 2.13 -9.23 -22.40
CA ALA A 305 1.22 -8.35 -21.68
C ALA A 305 1.94 -7.17 -20.99
N TYR A 306 3.12 -7.36 -20.38
CA TYR A 306 3.92 -6.24 -19.86
C TYR A 306 4.33 -5.27 -20.97
N ARG A 307 4.77 -5.79 -22.13
CA ARG A 307 5.09 -4.95 -23.29
C ARG A 307 3.88 -4.19 -23.80
N ALA A 308 2.69 -4.79 -23.80
CA ALA A 308 1.45 -4.10 -24.16
C ALA A 308 1.11 -2.98 -23.15
N ALA A 309 1.35 -3.19 -21.86
CA ALA A 309 1.20 -2.14 -20.83
C ALA A 309 2.16 -0.97 -21.08
N ILE A 310 3.44 -1.26 -21.37
CA ILE A 310 4.47 -0.26 -21.69
C ILE A 310 4.12 0.50 -22.98
N ALA A 311 3.61 -0.20 -24.00
CA ALA A 311 3.20 0.45 -25.25
C ALA A 311 2.00 1.39 -25.06
N ALA A 312 1.10 1.08 -24.12
CA ALA A 312 -0.03 1.92 -23.78
C ALA A 312 0.36 3.13 -22.92
N ARG A 313 1.34 2.95 -22.02
CA ARG A 313 1.86 3.97 -21.10
C ARG A 313 3.39 3.85 -21.03
N PRO A 314 4.15 4.62 -21.84
CA PRO A 314 5.60 4.47 -21.95
C PRO A 314 6.39 4.71 -20.67
N ASP A 315 5.86 5.52 -19.76
CA ASP A 315 6.40 5.81 -18.44
C ASP A 315 5.91 4.83 -17.36
N PHE A 316 5.20 3.74 -17.71
CA PHE A 316 4.68 2.78 -16.74
C PHE A 316 5.79 1.98 -16.06
N GLY A 317 6.34 2.54 -14.99
CA GLY A 317 7.49 1.98 -14.30
C GLY A 317 7.22 0.59 -13.73
N ASP A 318 6.02 0.34 -13.18
CA ASP A 318 5.66 -0.97 -12.64
C ASP A 318 5.72 -2.08 -13.70
N ALA A 319 5.30 -1.80 -14.95
CA ALA A 319 5.41 -2.80 -16.03
C ALA A 319 6.88 -3.16 -16.32
N TYR A 320 7.78 -2.17 -16.36
CA TYR A 320 9.23 -2.41 -16.51
C TYR A 320 9.79 -3.17 -15.31
N TRP A 321 9.51 -2.74 -14.08
CA TRP A 321 10.00 -3.41 -12.88
C TRP A 321 9.48 -4.84 -12.78
N SER A 322 8.18 -5.06 -13.02
CA SER A 322 7.55 -6.37 -13.00
C SER A 322 8.20 -7.33 -13.99
N MET A 323 8.58 -6.85 -15.17
CA MET A 323 9.32 -7.62 -16.18
C MET A 323 10.78 -7.89 -15.75
N ALA A 324 11.48 -6.89 -15.20
CA ALA A 324 12.82 -7.06 -14.64
C ALA A 324 12.86 -8.09 -13.48
N ASN A 325 11.82 -8.05 -12.64
CA ASN A 325 11.66 -8.88 -11.47
C ASN A 325 11.28 -10.34 -11.80
N LEU A 326 11.02 -10.67 -13.08
CA LEU A 326 10.99 -12.05 -13.55
C LEU A 326 12.37 -12.74 -13.43
N LYS A 327 13.46 -11.96 -13.34
CA LYS A 327 14.87 -12.40 -13.22
C LYS A 327 15.42 -13.20 -14.40
N THR A 328 14.55 -13.79 -15.21
CA THR A 328 14.84 -14.53 -16.45
C THR A 328 14.78 -13.66 -17.69
N TYR A 329 14.16 -12.48 -17.61
CA TYR A 329 14.13 -11.50 -18.70
C TYR A 329 15.40 -10.65 -18.75
N ARG A 330 15.79 -10.22 -19.95
CA ARG A 330 16.93 -9.33 -20.20
C ARG A 330 16.46 -8.23 -21.17
N PHE A 331 16.65 -6.97 -20.78
CA PHE A 331 16.26 -5.83 -21.60
C PHE A 331 17.20 -5.61 -22.78
N THR A 332 16.62 -5.27 -23.92
CA THR A 332 17.33 -4.81 -25.11
C THR A 332 17.87 -3.40 -24.92
N ASP A 333 18.83 -2.97 -25.76
CA ASP A 333 19.36 -1.60 -25.74
C ASP A 333 18.25 -0.56 -25.87
N GLY A 334 17.34 -0.76 -26.83
CA GLY A 334 16.22 0.16 -27.07
C GLY A 334 15.25 0.28 -25.89
N GLU A 335 15.02 -0.81 -25.13
CA GLU A 335 14.20 -0.75 -23.92
C GLU A 335 14.91 -0.01 -22.78
N ILE A 336 16.24 -0.17 -22.65
CA ILE A 336 17.04 0.59 -21.67
C ILE A 336 17.05 2.07 -22.01
N ASP A 337 17.28 2.43 -23.28
CA ASP A 337 17.23 3.81 -23.76
C ASP A 337 15.84 4.42 -23.53
N GLY A 338 14.78 3.64 -23.76
CA GLY A 338 13.40 4.03 -23.45
C GLY A 338 13.21 4.36 -21.97
N MET A 339 13.64 3.48 -21.07
CA MET A 339 13.57 3.73 -19.62
C MET A 339 14.38 4.97 -19.20
N LEU A 340 15.60 5.13 -19.73
CA LEU A 340 16.45 6.29 -19.44
C LEU A 340 15.78 7.61 -19.88
N ALA A 341 15.14 7.63 -21.05
CA ALA A 341 14.40 8.78 -21.53
C ALA A 341 13.24 9.15 -20.60
N GLN A 342 12.47 8.17 -20.12
CA GLN A 342 11.37 8.43 -19.18
C GLN A 342 11.86 8.93 -17.82
N VAL A 343 12.94 8.36 -17.27
CA VAL A 343 13.52 8.83 -16.00
C VAL A 343 14.01 10.28 -16.08
N ALA A 344 14.34 10.78 -17.28
CA ALA A 344 14.78 12.16 -17.49
C ALA A 344 13.61 13.16 -17.65
N MET A 345 12.37 12.72 -17.83
CA MET A 345 11.22 13.61 -18.04
C MET A 345 10.71 14.20 -16.72
N PRO A 346 10.50 15.52 -16.62
CA PRO A 346 9.91 16.15 -15.43
C PRO A 346 8.48 15.70 -15.12
N SER A 347 7.76 15.19 -16.14
CA SER A 347 6.37 14.72 -16.01
C SER A 347 6.27 13.31 -15.42
N THR A 348 7.38 12.56 -15.33
CA THR A 348 7.37 11.20 -14.79
C THR A 348 7.04 11.25 -13.31
N SER A 349 6.00 10.50 -12.92
CA SER A 349 5.55 10.46 -11.53
C SER A 349 6.66 9.93 -10.61
N LEU A 350 6.62 10.29 -9.32
CA LEU A 350 7.55 9.74 -8.32
C LEU A 350 7.50 8.20 -8.31
N VAL A 351 6.28 7.65 -8.39
CA VAL A 351 6.00 6.21 -8.39
C VAL A 351 6.68 5.51 -9.56
N ASP A 352 6.40 5.97 -10.78
CA ASP A 352 7.01 5.39 -11.98
C ASP A 352 8.54 5.61 -11.98
N GLY A 353 8.99 6.76 -11.48
CA GLY A 353 10.40 7.12 -11.36
C GLY A 353 11.22 6.12 -10.56
N TYR A 354 10.78 5.71 -9.36
CA TYR A 354 11.52 4.69 -8.62
C TYR A 354 11.43 3.31 -9.28
N HIS A 355 10.27 2.90 -9.81
CA HIS A 355 10.14 1.61 -10.50
C HIS A 355 11.08 1.50 -11.71
N LEU A 356 11.15 2.54 -12.54
CA LEU A 356 12.07 2.61 -13.68
C LEU A 356 13.54 2.50 -13.23
N ASN A 357 13.91 3.16 -12.13
CA ASN A 357 15.27 3.06 -11.58
C ASN A 357 15.58 1.65 -11.06
N PHE A 358 14.66 0.97 -10.39
CA PHE A 358 14.86 -0.43 -10.00
C PHE A 358 14.98 -1.36 -11.23
N ALA A 359 14.20 -1.12 -12.29
CA ALA A 359 14.29 -1.87 -13.55
C ALA A 359 15.63 -1.65 -14.26
N LEU A 360 16.10 -0.39 -14.34
CA LEU A 360 17.41 -0.03 -14.88
C LEU A 360 18.55 -0.62 -14.06
N GLY A 361 18.47 -0.55 -12.73
CA GLY A 361 19.44 -1.16 -11.82
C GLY A 361 19.62 -2.65 -12.11
N LYS A 362 18.50 -3.37 -12.34
CA LYS A 362 18.51 -4.78 -12.73
C LYS A 362 19.02 -5.01 -14.15
N ALA A 363 18.68 -4.14 -15.10
CA ALA A 363 19.12 -4.25 -16.50
C ALA A 363 20.65 -4.12 -16.63
N TRP A 364 21.25 -3.17 -15.90
CA TRP A 364 22.71 -3.00 -15.87
C TRP A 364 23.43 -4.10 -15.10
N GLU A 365 22.83 -4.58 -14.01
CA GLU A 365 23.34 -5.76 -13.28
C GLU A 365 23.47 -6.97 -14.22
N ASP A 366 22.43 -7.20 -15.03
CA ASP A 366 22.40 -8.31 -15.98
C ASP A 366 23.47 -8.21 -17.09
N ARG A 367 23.98 -7.00 -17.33
CA ARG A 367 25.09 -6.74 -18.27
C ARG A 367 26.47 -6.77 -17.59
N GLY A 368 26.50 -6.92 -16.27
CA GLY A 368 27.74 -6.86 -15.48
C GLY A 368 28.27 -5.44 -15.25
N ASP A 369 27.52 -4.40 -15.59
CA ASP A 369 27.87 -3.02 -15.25
C ASP A 369 27.32 -2.67 -13.86
N TYR A 370 28.07 -3.11 -12.84
CA TYR A 370 27.68 -2.94 -11.44
C TYR A 370 27.71 -1.48 -10.97
N ALA A 371 28.49 -0.62 -11.64
CA ALA A 371 28.56 0.81 -11.32
C ALA A 371 27.28 1.53 -11.75
N ALA A 372 26.88 1.37 -13.02
CA ALA A 372 25.62 1.90 -13.52
C ALA A 372 24.42 1.30 -12.78
N SER A 373 24.47 -0.02 -12.51
CA SER A 373 23.46 -0.71 -11.71
C SER A 373 23.26 -0.08 -10.32
N TRP A 374 24.36 0.15 -9.59
CA TRP A 374 24.29 0.75 -8.26
C TRP A 374 23.72 2.17 -8.30
N GLN A 375 24.13 3.01 -9.26
CA GLN A 375 23.58 4.37 -9.38
C GLN A 375 22.06 4.38 -9.50
N HIS A 376 21.50 3.46 -10.27
CA HIS A 376 20.05 3.35 -10.42
C HIS A 376 19.37 2.74 -9.20
N TYR A 377 19.95 1.71 -8.57
CA TYR A 377 19.41 1.20 -7.31
C TYR A 377 19.42 2.27 -6.20
N ASP A 378 20.51 3.03 -6.06
CA ASP A 378 20.62 4.11 -5.08
C ASP A 378 19.58 5.21 -5.33
N LYS A 379 19.43 5.66 -6.59
CA LYS A 379 18.40 6.64 -6.98
C LYS A 379 16.98 6.13 -6.73
N GLY A 380 16.70 4.87 -7.06
CA GLY A 380 15.40 4.25 -6.82
C GLY A 380 15.06 4.15 -5.33
N ASN A 381 16.03 3.75 -4.51
CA ASN A 381 15.91 3.73 -3.05
C ASN A 381 15.66 5.14 -2.48
N ALA A 382 16.43 6.15 -2.91
CA ALA A 382 16.28 7.53 -2.46
C ALA A 382 14.89 8.12 -2.79
N LEU A 383 14.38 7.86 -4.01
CA LEU A 383 13.03 8.27 -4.42
C LEU A 383 11.95 7.56 -3.60
N LYS A 384 12.08 6.25 -3.36
CA LYS A 384 11.11 5.51 -2.54
C LYS A 384 11.16 5.94 -1.07
N ARG A 385 12.35 6.29 -0.56
CA ARG A 385 12.55 6.78 0.81
C ARG A 385 11.93 8.15 1.05
N SER A 386 11.86 9.02 0.03
CA SER A 386 11.34 10.39 0.17
C SER A 386 9.82 10.45 0.40
N GLU A 387 9.06 9.46 -0.07
CA GLU A 387 7.63 9.31 0.24
C GLU A 387 7.36 8.51 1.52
N SER A 388 8.39 7.87 2.11
CA SER A 388 8.24 7.01 3.27
C SER A 388 8.29 7.78 4.59
N ARG A 389 7.32 7.49 5.47
CA ARG A 389 7.30 7.96 6.87
C ARG A 389 7.97 6.99 7.85
N TYR A 390 8.72 6.01 7.34
CA TYR A 390 9.35 4.99 8.16
C TYR A 390 10.29 5.58 9.22
N ARG A 391 10.11 5.13 10.46
CA ARG A 391 10.93 5.44 11.63
C ARG A 391 11.46 4.13 12.22
N PRO A 392 12.78 3.86 12.16
CA PRO A 392 13.35 2.64 12.75
C PRO A 392 13.12 2.54 14.27
N GLU A 393 12.96 3.67 14.97
CA GLU A 393 12.73 3.71 16.42
C GLU A 393 11.44 2.99 16.84
N ILE A 394 10.44 2.90 15.95
CA ILE A 394 9.16 2.21 16.23
C ILE A 394 9.43 0.71 16.43
N MET A 395 10.20 0.11 15.52
CA MET A 395 10.55 -1.32 15.59
C MET A 395 11.46 -1.60 16.78
N GLU A 396 12.42 -0.71 17.06
CA GLU A 396 13.33 -0.83 18.20
C GLU A 396 12.59 -0.72 19.54
N THR A 397 11.67 0.23 19.66
CA THR A 397 10.80 0.37 20.84
C THR A 397 9.92 -0.85 21.03
N ASN A 398 9.26 -1.34 19.98
CA ASN A 398 8.45 -2.54 20.06
C ASN A 398 9.28 -3.77 20.48
N THR A 399 10.48 -3.92 19.93
CA THR A 399 11.42 -5.00 20.30
C THR A 399 11.83 -4.92 21.76
N ARG A 400 12.18 -3.74 22.26
CA ARG A 400 12.49 -3.53 23.68
C ARG A 400 11.29 -3.92 24.56
N ARG A 401 10.07 -3.50 24.19
CA ARG A 401 8.85 -3.89 24.92
C ARG A 401 8.60 -5.40 24.88
N GLN A 402 8.86 -6.08 23.76
CA GLN A 402 8.78 -7.55 23.68
C GLN A 402 9.74 -8.19 24.68
N ILE A 403 10.98 -7.71 24.73
CA ILE A 403 12.02 -8.22 25.65
C ILE A 403 11.63 -8.00 27.11
N GLU A 404 11.04 -6.84 27.44
CA GLU A 404 10.59 -6.49 28.79
C GLU A 404 9.40 -7.37 29.24
N VAL A 405 8.43 -7.62 28.37
CA VAL A 405 7.18 -8.34 28.68
C VAL A 405 7.36 -9.85 28.65
N CYS A 406 8.00 -10.39 27.61
CA CYS A 406 8.02 -11.82 27.32
C CYS A 406 9.17 -12.56 28.02
N MET A 407 9.22 -12.48 29.34
CA MET A 407 10.23 -13.16 30.15
C MET A 407 9.87 -14.63 30.44
N PRO A 408 10.81 -15.49 30.87
CA PRO A 408 10.52 -16.90 31.14
C PRO A 408 9.35 -17.10 32.14
N ALA A 409 9.28 -16.26 33.19
CA ALA A 409 8.19 -16.29 34.16
C ALA A 409 6.82 -15.98 33.52
N PHE A 410 6.78 -15.03 32.58
CA PHE A 410 5.56 -14.64 31.88
C PHE A 410 4.94 -15.81 31.11
N PHE A 411 5.77 -16.62 30.44
CA PHE A 411 5.31 -17.84 29.76
C PHE A 411 4.96 -18.97 30.74
N ALA A 412 5.74 -19.15 31.81
CA ALA A 412 5.48 -20.17 32.82
C ALA A 412 4.12 -19.99 33.51
N GLU A 413 3.75 -18.75 33.84
CA GLU A 413 2.44 -18.39 34.39
C GLU A 413 1.27 -18.69 33.44
N ARG A 414 1.56 -18.75 32.13
CA ARG A 414 0.59 -18.99 31.07
C ARG A 414 0.77 -20.38 30.45
N ALA A 415 1.39 -21.31 31.17
CA ALA A 415 1.53 -22.68 30.71
C ALA A 415 0.15 -23.33 30.49
N GLY A 416 -0.05 -23.95 29.33
CA GLY A 416 -1.35 -24.50 28.92
C GLY A 416 -2.33 -23.49 28.32
N ALA A 417 -1.91 -22.23 28.13
CA ALA A 417 -2.61 -21.27 27.28
C ALA A 417 -2.64 -21.73 25.82
N GLY A 418 -3.58 -21.19 25.05
CA GLY A 418 -3.66 -21.40 23.61
C GLY A 418 -4.34 -22.69 23.19
N ASP A 419 -4.22 -22.97 21.90
CA ASP A 419 -4.71 -24.15 21.21
C ASP A 419 -3.58 -25.20 21.09
N SER A 420 -3.89 -26.46 21.41
CA SER A 420 -2.89 -27.54 21.42
C SER A 420 -2.50 -28.06 20.03
N SER A 421 -3.15 -27.60 18.97
CA SER A 421 -2.90 -28.03 17.59
C SER A 421 -1.42 -27.82 17.22
N ALA A 422 -0.83 -28.87 16.65
CA ALA A 422 0.57 -28.87 16.20
C ALA A 422 0.70 -28.64 14.68
N ASP A 423 -0.44 -28.56 13.99
CA ASP A 423 -0.59 -28.40 12.55
C ASP A 423 0.17 -27.19 11.96
N PRO A 424 0.23 -26.01 12.61
CA PRO A 424 0.89 -24.84 12.02
C PRO A 424 2.42 -24.93 12.07
N ILE A 425 3.06 -24.66 10.92
CA ILE A 425 4.50 -24.46 10.78
C ILE A 425 4.74 -23.01 10.35
N PHE A 426 5.33 -22.20 11.23
CA PHE A 426 5.69 -20.81 10.93
C PHE A 426 7.10 -20.74 10.36
N ILE A 427 7.26 -20.10 9.20
CA ILE A 427 8.58 -19.76 8.65
C ILE A 427 8.76 -18.24 8.71
N VAL A 428 9.66 -17.82 9.59
CA VAL A 428 9.95 -16.42 9.92
C VAL A 428 11.36 -16.03 9.49
N GLY A 429 11.71 -14.76 9.62
CA GLY A 429 13.04 -14.22 9.35
C GLY A 429 12.95 -12.89 8.62
N LEU A 430 14.05 -12.45 8.00
CA LEU A 430 13.99 -11.26 7.14
C LEU A 430 13.48 -11.61 5.74
N PRO A 431 12.81 -10.67 5.04
CA PRO A 431 12.62 -10.81 3.62
C PRO A 431 13.98 -11.08 2.93
N ARG A 432 13.95 -11.91 1.88
CA ARG A 432 15.15 -12.32 1.12
C ARG A 432 16.20 -13.15 1.88
N SER A 433 15.87 -13.68 3.07
CA SER A 433 16.75 -14.56 3.84
C SER A 433 16.73 -16.04 3.42
N GLY A 434 15.89 -16.42 2.44
CA GLY A 434 15.73 -17.81 2.01
C GLY A 434 14.47 -18.50 2.53
N SER A 435 13.58 -17.81 3.23
CA SER A 435 12.31 -18.35 3.74
C SER A 435 11.43 -19.02 2.67
N THR A 436 11.35 -18.47 1.45
CA THR A 436 10.62 -19.10 0.33
C THR A 436 11.22 -20.44 -0.10
N LEU A 437 12.55 -20.58 -0.03
CA LEU A 437 13.19 -21.87 -0.35
C LEU A 437 12.82 -22.92 0.69
N LEU A 438 12.86 -22.57 1.97
CA LEU A 438 12.47 -23.48 3.06
C LEU A 438 11.00 -23.88 2.95
N GLU A 439 10.13 -22.92 2.65
CA GLU A 439 8.72 -23.15 2.39
C GLU A 439 8.53 -24.14 1.22
N GLN A 440 9.25 -23.95 0.11
CA GLN A 440 9.16 -24.81 -1.06
C GLN A 440 9.64 -26.24 -0.76
N ILE A 441 10.72 -26.38 -0.01
CA ILE A 441 11.26 -27.66 0.45
C ILE A 441 10.21 -28.40 1.29
N LEU A 442 9.66 -27.74 2.31
CA LEU A 442 8.69 -28.34 3.21
C LEU A 442 7.36 -28.63 2.53
N ALA A 443 6.84 -27.71 1.73
CA ALA A 443 5.58 -27.88 0.99
C ALA A 443 5.66 -28.94 -0.11
N SER A 444 6.86 -29.46 -0.42
CA SER A 444 7.01 -30.62 -1.31
C SER A 444 6.79 -31.95 -0.56
N HIS A 445 6.72 -31.92 0.77
CA HIS A 445 6.38 -33.09 1.58
C HIS A 445 4.86 -33.38 1.48
N PRO A 446 4.43 -34.63 1.30
CA PRO A 446 3.01 -34.98 1.10
C PRO A 446 2.10 -34.69 2.30
N LEU A 447 2.68 -34.49 3.49
CA LEU A 447 1.96 -34.15 4.72
C LEU A 447 1.92 -32.65 5.04
N VAL A 448 2.44 -31.79 4.16
CA VAL A 448 2.55 -30.36 4.44
C VAL A 448 1.95 -29.54 3.30
N ASP A 449 0.90 -28.79 3.61
CA ASP A 449 0.34 -27.80 2.70
C ASP A 449 1.17 -26.51 2.75
N GLY A 450 1.75 -26.13 1.62
CA GLY A 450 2.34 -24.81 1.48
C GLY A 450 1.29 -23.77 1.12
N THR A 451 1.04 -22.80 2.01
CA THR A 451 0.00 -21.77 1.82
C THR A 451 0.56 -20.52 1.12
N GLN A 452 0.68 -19.40 1.83
CA GLN A 452 1.24 -18.13 1.37
C GLN A 452 1.70 -17.28 2.57
N GLU A 453 1.99 -16.00 2.33
CA GLU A 453 2.11 -14.99 3.38
C GLU A 453 0.71 -14.70 3.95
N LEU A 454 0.39 -15.23 5.14
CA LEU A 454 -0.92 -15.04 5.77
C LEU A 454 -0.94 -13.73 6.59
N ALA A 455 -1.95 -12.89 6.36
CA ALA A 455 -2.08 -11.59 7.02
C ALA A 455 -2.72 -11.67 8.42
N ASP A 456 -3.13 -12.87 8.86
CA ASP A 456 -3.91 -13.08 10.08
C ASP A 456 -3.17 -12.70 11.35
N ILE A 457 -1.89 -13.06 11.51
CA ILE A 457 -1.09 -12.63 12.69
C ILE A 457 -0.91 -11.10 12.69
N PRO A 458 -0.46 -10.44 11.60
CA PRO A 458 -0.43 -8.98 11.53
C PRO A 458 -1.77 -8.31 11.86
N ARG A 459 -2.89 -8.84 11.35
CA ARG A 459 -4.24 -8.32 11.64
C ARG A 459 -4.57 -8.42 13.13
N MET A 460 -4.34 -9.57 13.75
CA MET A 460 -4.56 -9.74 15.20
C MET A 460 -3.70 -8.78 16.04
N VAL A 461 -2.44 -8.53 15.62
CA VAL A 461 -1.57 -7.56 16.29
C VAL A 461 -2.10 -6.15 16.16
N LEU A 462 -2.63 -5.76 14.99
CA LEU A 462 -3.26 -4.45 14.80
C LEU A 462 -4.47 -4.27 15.73
N GLU A 463 -5.31 -5.30 15.87
CA GLU A 463 -6.45 -5.30 16.80
C GLU A 463 -5.99 -5.14 18.27
N LEU A 464 -4.90 -5.81 18.66
CA LEU A 464 -4.30 -5.69 20.00
C LEU A 464 -3.69 -4.32 20.26
N GLN A 465 -3.11 -3.69 19.23
CA GLN A 465 -2.54 -2.35 19.31
C GLN A 465 -3.62 -1.29 19.59
N GLY A 466 -4.83 -1.46 19.04
CA GLY A 466 -5.94 -0.52 19.19
C GLY A 466 -5.95 0.60 18.14
N ARG A 467 -6.98 1.46 18.21
CA ARG A 467 -7.31 2.43 17.13
C ARG A 467 -6.38 3.64 17.02
N ASP A 468 -5.78 4.07 18.12
CA ASP A 468 -4.88 5.23 18.17
C ASP A 468 -3.55 4.81 18.80
N PRO A 469 -2.66 4.17 18.02
CA PRO A 469 -1.41 3.64 18.54
C PRO A 469 -0.45 4.77 18.90
N ASP A 470 -0.11 4.88 20.19
CA ASP A 470 1.09 5.61 20.59
C ASP A 470 2.32 4.83 20.08
N LEU A 471 3.04 5.41 19.13
CA LEU A 471 4.20 4.77 18.50
C LEU A 471 5.43 4.78 19.41
N ASP A 472 5.47 5.68 20.39
CA ASP A 472 6.56 5.79 21.36
C ASP A 472 6.26 4.95 22.62
N ASP A 473 4.98 4.69 22.92
CA ASP A 473 4.53 3.72 23.95
C ASP A 473 3.43 2.75 23.44
N PRO A 474 3.79 1.78 22.58
CA PRO A 474 2.79 0.92 21.94
C PRO A 474 2.12 -0.03 22.94
N ARG A 475 0.79 -0.15 22.82
CA ARG A 475 -0.03 -1.06 23.64
C ARG A 475 0.38 -2.52 23.46
N TYR A 476 0.64 -2.96 22.24
CA TYR A 476 1.25 -4.27 22.00
C TYR A 476 2.79 -4.13 22.07
N PRO A 477 3.51 -5.02 22.77
CA PRO A 477 3.04 -6.28 23.37
C PRO A 477 2.59 -6.21 24.84
N GLY A 478 2.61 -5.04 25.50
CA GLY A 478 2.26 -4.91 26.93
C GLY A 478 0.88 -5.45 27.30
N VAL A 479 -0.10 -5.34 26.38
CA VAL A 479 -1.45 -5.87 26.54
C VAL A 479 -1.48 -7.38 26.77
N LEU A 480 -0.50 -8.15 26.28
CA LEU A 480 -0.45 -9.60 26.46
C LEU A 480 -0.41 -10.01 27.94
N ALA A 481 0.15 -9.16 28.82
CA ALA A 481 0.18 -9.41 30.26
C ALA A 481 -1.19 -9.26 30.93
N GLN A 482 -2.09 -8.48 30.33
CA GLN A 482 -3.41 -8.14 30.87
C GLN A 482 -4.52 -9.04 30.32
N MET A 483 -4.23 -9.80 29.27
CA MET A 483 -5.20 -10.67 28.61
C MET A 483 -5.50 -11.93 29.45
N PRO A 484 -6.77 -12.36 29.54
CA PRO A 484 -7.13 -13.66 30.08
C PRO A 484 -6.51 -14.80 29.27
N THR A 485 -6.06 -15.86 29.94
CA THR A 485 -5.40 -17.01 29.29
C THR A 485 -6.24 -17.68 28.19
N ASP A 486 -7.57 -17.71 28.35
CA ASP A 486 -8.49 -18.28 27.36
C ASP A 486 -8.59 -17.46 26.06
N GLU A 487 -8.19 -16.19 26.08
CA GLU A 487 -8.18 -15.34 24.89
C GLU A 487 -7.18 -15.87 23.85
N PHE A 488 -6.01 -16.35 24.30
CA PHE A 488 -5.02 -16.92 23.39
C PHE A 488 -5.54 -18.16 22.66
N ARG A 489 -6.40 -18.96 23.30
CA ARG A 489 -7.06 -20.10 22.67
C ARG A 489 -8.07 -19.63 21.63
N ARG A 490 -8.92 -18.65 21.95
CA ARG A 490 -9.87 -18.05 21.00
C ARG A 490 -9.17 -17.48 19.76
N MET A 491 -8.05 -16.80 19.96
CA MET A 491 -7.22 -16.30 18.86
C MET A 491 -6.65 -17.44 18.01
N GLY A 492 -6.16 -18.51 18.64
CA GLY A 492 -5.70 -19.72 17.95
C GLY A 492 -6.80 -20.36 17.10
N GLU A 493 -7.98 -20.59 17.68
CA GLU A 493 -9.16 -21.14 16.99
C GLU A 493 -9.61 -20.25 15.82
N ALA A 494 -9.60 -18.92 16.01
CA ALA A 494 -9.91 -17.97 14.96
C ALA A 494 -8.91 -18.04 13.81
N TYR A 495 -7.60 -18.06 14.12
CA TYR A 495 -6.56 -18.24 13.12
C TYR A 495 -6.74 -19.54 12.34
N LEU A 496 -7.04 -20.66 13.03
CA LEU A 496 -7.25 -21.95 12.38
C LEU A 496 -8.46 -21.96 11.44
N ARG A 497 -9.56 -21.34 11.86
CA ARG A 497 -10.78 -21.21 11.07
C ARG A 497 -10.59 -20.32 9.85
N ASP A 498 -10.05 -19.12 10.05
CA ASP A 498 -9.99 -18.08 9.02
C ASP A 498 -9.00 -18.44 7.91
N THR A 499 -7.93 -19.15 8.24
CA THR A 499 -6.92 -19.58 7.27
C THR A 499 -7.25 -20.91 6.57
N ARG A 500 -8.35 -21.59 6.94
CA ARG A 500 -8.74 -22.89 6.35
C ARG A 500 -8.89 -22.85 4.83
N ILE A 501 -9.32 -21.72 4.27
CA ILE A 501 -9.52 -21.53 2.83
C ILE A 501 -8.22 -21.62 2.01
N TYR A 502 -7.07 -21.42 2.64
CA TYR A 502 -5.75 -21.46 1.99
C TYR A 502 -5.06 -22.83 2.12
N ARG A 503 -5.69 -23.79 2.80
CA ARG A 503 -5.12 -25.09 3.13
C ARG A 503 -5.74 -26.18 2.25
N GLY A 504 -4.94 -27.21 1.96
CA GLY A 504 -5.40 -28.44 1.34
C GLY A 504 -5.93 -29.42 2.38
N THR A 505 -5.62 -30.69 2.16
CA THR A 505 -6.03 -31.80 3.03
C THR A 505 -4.91 -32.32 3.91
N ALA A 506 -3.72 -31.72 3.84
CA ALA A 506 -2.57 -32.20 4.59
C ALA A 506 -2.73 -31.88 6.09
N PRO A 507 -2.16 -32.70 6.98
CA PRO A 507 -2.29 -32.48 8.42
C PRO A 507 -1.49 -31.26 8.93
N TYR A 508 -0.45 -30.84 8.21
CA TYR A 508 0.33 -29.64 8.54
C TYR A 508 0.18 -28.60 7.46
N PHE A 509 0.32 -27.32 7.83
CA PHE A 509 0.34 -26.23 6.86
C PHE A 509 1.37 -25.18 7.25
N ILE A 510 1.93 -24.52 6.25
CA ILE A 510 2.96 -23.50 6.46
C ILE A 510 2.33 -22.11 6.43
N ASP A 511 2.60 -21.29 7.44
CA ASP A 511 2.51 -19.84 7.37
C ASP A 511 3.92 -19.27 7.19
N LYS A 512 4.23 -18.84 5.97
CA LYS A 512 5.51 -18.19 5.66
C LYS A 512 5.25 -16.70 5.56
N MET A 513 5.35 -16.02 6.68
CA MET A 513 5.37 -14.56 6.79
C MET A 513 6.64 -14.16 7.53
N PRO A 514 7.71 -13.71 6.81
CA PRO A 514 9.02 -13.49 7.42
C PRO A 514 8.92 -12.58 8.66
N ASN A 515 8.18 -11.48 8.53
CA ASN A 515 7.97 -10.46 9.56
C ASN A 515 7.28 -10.97 10.84
N ASN A 516 6.71 -12.18 10.86
CA ASN A 516 6.15 -12.77 12.08
C ASN A 516 7.22 -13.06 13.16
N PHE A 517 8.52 -12.95 12.85
CA PHE A 517 9.59 -13.00 13.85
C PHE A 517 9.38 -11.99 15.00
N ARG A 518 8.69 -10.87 14.72
CA ARG A 518 8.36 -9.83 15.69
C ARG A 518 7.29 -10.27 16.69
N HIS A 519 6.56 -11.33 16.39
CA HIS A 519 5.34 -11.74 17.09
C HIS A 519 5.43 -13.14 17.68
N LEU A 520 6.64 -13.72 17.80
CA LEU A 520 6.82 -15.09 18.29
C LEU A 520 6.26 -15.31 19.70
N GLY A 521 6.30 -14.29 20.57
CA GLY A 521 5.66 -14.36 21.89
C GLY A 521 4.15 -14.63 21.81
N LEU A 522 3.43 -13.91 20.94
CA LEU A 522 1.99 -14.13 20.71
C LEU A 522 1.74 -15.49 20.03
N ILE A 523 2.52 -15.82 19.00
CA ILE A 523 2.39 -17.10 18.29
C ILE A 523 2.57 -18.27 19.26
N HIS A 524 3.54 -18.20 20.17
CA HIS A 524 3.76 -19.24 21.17
C HIS A 524 2.60 -19.36 22.17
N LEU A 525 2.01 -18.25 22.59
CA LEU A 525 0.84 -18.25 23.48
C LEU A 525 -0.40 -18.81 22.79
N MET A 526 -0.58 -18.55 21.49
CA MET A 526 -1.68 -19.09 20.69
C MET A 526 -1.49 -20.57 20.38
N PHE A 527 -0.26 -20.98 20.06
CA PHE A 527 0.08 -22.33 19.60
C PHE A 527 1.37 -22.83 20.28
N PRO A 528 1.30 -23.32 21.53
CA PRO A 528 2.48 -23.80 22.27
C PRO A 528 3.19 -25.00 21.61
N ASN A 529 2.51 -25.71 20.70
CA ASN A 529 3.02 -26.90 20.00
C ASN A 529 3.37 -26.66 18.53
N ALA A 530 3.12 -25.46 17.99
CA ALA A 530 3.49 -25.12 16.62
C ALA A 530 5.02 -25.13 16.42
N LYS A 531 5.44 -25.39 15.18
CA LYS A 531 6.84 -25.37 14.79
C LYS A 531 7.20 -24.01 14.24
N ILE A 532 8.38 -23.49 14.58
CA ILE A 532 8.84 -22.18 14.15
C ILE A 532 10.24 -22.32 13.57
N ILE A 533 10.42 -21.91 12.32
CA ILE A 533 11.68 -21.97 11.58
C ILE A 533 12.12 -20.54 11.27
N ASP A 534 13.30 -20.15 11.73
CA ASP A 534 13.93 -18.88 11.40
C ASP A 534 14.88 -19.05 10.21
N ALA A 535 14.47 -18.51 9.06
CA ALA A 535 15.30 -18.44 7.87
C ALA A 535 16.33 -17.32 8.03
N ARG A 536 17.60 -17.70 8.19
CA ARG A 536 18.73 -16.80 8.45
C ARG A 536 19.65 -16.73 7.23
N ARG A 537 20.20 -15.56 6.93
CA ARG A 537 21.16 -15.37 5.83
C ARG A 537 22.29 -14.45 6.26
N GLU A 538 23.45 -14.53 5.62
CA GLU A 538 24.56 -13.61 5.87
C GLU A 538 24.10 -12.13 5.73
N PRO A 539 24.48 -11.24 6.68
CA PRO A 539 23.91 -9.89 6.74
C PRO A 539 24.16 -9.02 5.50
N MET A 540 25.35 -9.02 4.90
CA MET A 540 25.62 -8.24 3.69
C MET A 540 24.76 -8.71 2.52
N ALA A 541 24.72 -10.02 2.29
CA ALA A 541 23.93 -10.66 1.24
C ALA A 541 22.43 -10.42 1.45
N CYS A 542 21.94 -10.52 2.69
CA CYS A 542 20.54 -10.29 3.03
C CYS A 542 20.17 -8.82 2.82
N CYS A 543 20.93 -7.88 3.38
CA CYS A 543 20.66 -6.45 3.27
C CYS A 543 20.77 -5.96 1.82
N PHE A 544 21.81 -6.34 1.09
CA PHE A 544 21.94 -5.99 -0.32
C PHE A 544 20.78 -6.52 -1.16
N SER A 545 20.39 -7.79 -0.96
CA SER A 545 19.26 -8.41 -1.66
C SER A 545 17.93 -7.73 -1.39
N ASN A 546 17.78 -7.03 -0.26
CA ASN A 546 16.63 -6.18 0.06
C ASN A 546 16.75 -4.79 -0.59
N LEU A 547 17.93 -4.14 -0.53
CA LEU A 547 18.18 -2.83 -1.15
C LEU A 547 17.90 -2.81 -2.66
N LYS A 548 18.12 -3.93 -3.35
CA LYS A 548 17.85 -4.05 -4.80
C LYS A 548 16.46 -4.60 -5.15
N GLN A 549 15.60 -4.81 -4.15
CA GLN A 549 14.25 -5.31 -4.33
C GLN A 549 13.26 -4.19 -4.02
N LEU A 550 12.45 -3.82 -5.00
CA LEU A 550 11.27 -3.01 -4.76
C LEU A 550 10.13 -3.92 -4.30
N PHE A 551 9.66 -3.70 -3.06
CA PHE A 551 8.54 -4.41 -2.44
C PHE A 551 7.25 -3.63 -2.63
N ALA A 552 6.12 -4.34 -2.73
CA ALA A 552 4.80 -3.70 -2.88
C ALA A 552 4.47 -2.81 -1.68
N THR A 553 4.52 -3.36 -0.46
CA THR A 553 4.22 -2.66 0.81
C THR A 553 4.97 -3.29 2.00
N GLY A 554 5.08 -2.56 3.12
CA GLY A 554 5.41 -3.11 4.44
C GLY A 554 6.89 -3.44 4.71
N GLN A 555 7.78 -3.11 3.77
CA GLN A 555 9.24 -3.30 3.90
C GLN A 555 9.99 -1.97 3.74
N GLU A 556 9.45 -0.88 4.27
CA GLU A 556 9.96 0.48 4.05
C GLU A 556 11.41 0.68 4.55
N PHE A 557 11.84 -0.14 5.50
CA PHE A 557 13.21 -0.15 6.03
C PHE A 557 14.27 -0.52 4.98
N THR A 558 13.88 -1.12 3.85
CA THR A 558 14.83 -1.61 2.84
C THR A 558 15.38 -0.52 1.93
N TYR A 559 14.81 0.69 1.97
CA TYR A 559 15.13 1.77 1.04
C TYR A 559 16.22 2.75 1.53
N SER A 560 16.96 2.36 2.57
CA SER A 560 18.13 3.10 3.08
C SER A 560 19.13 2.14 3.72
N ILE A 561 20.43 2.37 3.49
CA ILE A 561 21.52 1.63 4.12
C ILE A 561 21.45 1.72 5.65
N GLU A 562 21.07 2.88 6.17
CA GLU A 562 20.96 3.10 7.61
C GLU A 562 19.79 2.31 8.21
N ASP A 563 18.61 2.46 7.62
CA ASP A 563 17.39 1.84 8.12
C ASP A 563 17.50 0.31 8.09
N ILE A 564 18.03 -0.26 7.00
CA ILE A 564 18.16 -1.71 6.87
C ILE A 564 19.21 -2.30 7.82
N ALA A 565 20.32 -1.59 8.07
CA ALA A 565 21.33 -2.03 9.00
C ALA A 565 20.78 -2.06 10.44
N ARG A 566 20.09 -0.99 10.86
CA ARG A 566 19.40 -0.93 12.16
C ARG A 566 18.39 -2.06 12.28
N TYR A 567 17.55 -2.23 11.26
CA TYR A 567 16.53 -3.26 11.23
C TYR A 567 17.09 -4.69 11.37
N TYR A 568 18.18 -5.01 10.66
CA TYR A 568 18.84 -6.31 10.78
C TYR A 568 19.37 -6.57 12.19
N ARG A 569 19.93 -5.53 12.83
CA ARG A 569 20.43 -5.62 14.22
C ARG A 569 19.29 -5.84 15.21
N THR A 570 18.20 -5.09 15.08
CA THR A 570 17.01 -5.25 15.92
C THR A 570 16.39 -6.65 15.74
N TYR A 571 16.39 -7.19 14.52
CA TYR A 571 16.00 -8.57 14.24
C TYR A 571 16.90 -9.58 14.97
N LEU A 572 18.22 -9.38 15.01
CA LEU A 572 19.10 -10.24 15.82
C LEU A 572 18.74 -10.15 17.31
N ASP A 573 18.55 -8.94 17.83
CA ASP A 573 18.28 -8.72 19.26
C ASP A 573 16.99 -9.43 19.72
N VAL A 574 15.91 -9.36 18.94
CA VAL A 574 14.65 -10.02 19.29
C VAL A 574 14.75 -11.54 19.15
N MET A 575 15.48 -12.06 18.15
CA MET A 575 15.64 -13.50 17.97
C MET A 575 16.52 -14.14 19.04
N GLU A 576 17.59 -13.45 19.48
CA GLU A 576 18.39 -13.85 20.63
C GLU A 576 17.55 -13.89 21.92
N HIS A 577 16.61 -12.95 22.08
CA HIS A 577 15.67 -12.99 23.19
C HIS A 577 14.80 -14.25 23.13
N TRP A 578 14.22 -14.58 21.97
CA TRP A 578 13.40 -15.79 21.81
C TRP A 578 14.18 -17.09 22.08
N ASP A 579 15.43 -17.19 21.63
CA ASP A 579 16.28 -18.34 21.92
C ASP A 579 16.50 -18.53 23.44
N ARG A 580 16.66 -17.42 24.17
CA ARG A 580 16.87 -17.43 25.63
C ARG A 580 15.60 -17.79 26.42
N VAL A 581 14.45 -17.26 26.03
CA VAL A 581 13.21 -17.38 26.83
C VAL A 581 12.32 -18.54 26.39
N LEU A 582 12.50 -19.04 25.16
CA LEU A 582 11.80 -20.19 24.58
C LEU A 582 12.81 -21.19 23.98
N PRO A 583 13.71 -21.78 24.79
CA PRO A 583 14.77 -22.65 24.28
C PRO A 583 14.21 -23.85 23.50
N GLY A 584 14.76 -24.08 22.31
CA GLY A 584 14.36 -25.16 21.41
C GLY A 584 13.03 -24.93 20.67
N ARG A 585 12.36 -23.79 20.88
CA ARG A 585 11.11 -23.47 20.17
C ARG A 585 11.31 -22.96 18.76
N VAL A 586 12.47 -22.39 18.44
CA VAL A 586 12.78 -21.89 17.10
C VAL A 586 13.93 -22.70 16.51
N LEU A 587 13.73 -23.28 15.34
CA LEU A 587 14.81 -23.86 14.55
C LEU A 587 15.42 -22.79 13.65
N ARG A 588 16.66 -22.38 13.93
CA ARG A 588 17.42 -21.51 13.03
C ARG A 588 18.00 -22.31 11.87
N VAL A 589 17.78 -21.84 10.64
CA VAL A 589 18.28 -22.46 9.41
C VAL A 589 19.03 -21.42 8.58
N HIS A 590 20.33 -21.62 8.38
CA HIS A 590 21.17 -20.73 7.60
C HIS A 590 21.06 -21.05 6.11
N HIS A 591 20.80 -20.03 5.29
CA HIS A 591 20.66 -20.16 3.85
C HIS A 591 21.91 -20.77 3.20
N GLU A 592 23.09 -20.34 3.65
CA GLU A 592 24.37 -20.81 3.15
C GLU A 592 24.56 -22.31 3.43
N GLU A 593 24.17 -22.78 4.61
CA GLU A 593 24.23 -24.21 4.98
C GLU A 593 23.30 -25.06 4.11
N VAL A 594 22.10 -24.56 3.79
CA VAL A 594 21.15 -25.25 2.91
C VAL A 594 21.68 -25.36 1.48
N VAL A 595 22.38 -24.33 1.00
CA VAL A 595 23.02 -24.36 -0.33
C VAL A 595 24.22 -25.30 -0.36
N ASP A 596 25.00 -25.36 0.71
CA ASP A 596 26.19 -26.21 0.82
C ASP A 596 25.85 -27.70 1.02
N ASP A 597 24.84 -28.00 1.85
CA ASP A 597 24.32 -29.35 2.11
C ASP A 597 22.79 -29.35 2.24
N LEU A 598 22.12 -29.45 1.09
CA LEU A 598 20.67 -29.54 1.03
C LEU A 598 20.14 -30.78 1.77
N ALA A 599 20.77 -31.93 1.57
CA ALA A 599 20.23 -33.19 2.10
C ALA A 599 20.32 -33.29 3.63
N GLY A 600 21.43 -32.82 4.22
CA GLY A 600 21.58 -32.73 5.67
C GLY A 600 20.59 -31.76 6.29
N ASN A 601 20.42 -30.56 5.70
CA ASN A 601 19.48 -29.56 6.21
C ASN A 601 18.02 -29.98 6.06
N VAL A 602 17.64 -30.63 4.96
CA VAL A 602 16.28 -31.18 4.81
C VAL A 602 15.95 -32.18 5.91
N ARG A 603 16.86 -33.10 6.23
CA ARG A 603 16.65 -34.05 7.35
C ARG A 603 16.49 -33.32 8.67
N ARG A 604 17.39 -32.38 8.98
CA ARG A 604 17.32 -31.57 10.22
C ARG A 604 16.00 -30.81 10.36
N ILE A 605 15.48 -30.24 9.27
CA ILE A 605 14.21 -29.53 9.27
C ILE A 605 13.04 -30.50 9.50
N LEU A 606 13.00 -31.62 8.77
CA LEU A 606 11.94 -32.63 8.92
C LEU A 606 11.94 -33.25 10.33
N ASP A 607 13.12 -33.55 10.88
CA ASP A 607 13.28 -34.07 12.24
C ASP A 607 12.72 -33.09 13.29
N TYR A 608 13.04 -31.80 13.17
CA TYR A 608 12.47 -30.76 14.04
C TYR A 608 10.95 -30.66 13.93
N CYS A 609 10.41 -30.78 12.71
CA CYS A 609 8.98 -30.81 12.44
C CYS A 609 8.30 -32.12 12.89
N GLY A 610 9.05 -33.19 13.17
CA GLY A 610 8.50 -34.51 13.46
C GLY A 610 7.94 -35.22 12.22
N LEU A 611 8.44 -34.89 11.04
CA LEU A 611 8.02 -35.45 9.76
C LEU A 611 8.99 -36.55 9.30
N PRO A 612 8.49 -37.62 8.66
CA PRO A 612 9.37 -38.62 8.05
C PRO A 612 10.16 -37.99 6.89
N PHE A 613 11.31 -38.58 6.55
CA PHE A 613 12.05 -38.16 5.37
C PHE A 613 11.27 -38.51 4.09
N ASP A 614 11.10 -37.51 3.20
CA ASP A 614 10.54 -37.70 1.87
C ASP A 614 11.48 -37.13 0.79
N PRO A 615 11.84 -37.90 -0.25
CA PRO A 615 12.74 -37.44 -1.31
C PRO A 615 12.19 -36.25 -2.12
N ALA A 616 10.87 -36.02 -2.14
CA ALA A 616 10.26 -34.88 -2.82
C ALA A 616 10.78 -33.53 -2.27
N CYS A 617 11.15 -33.47 -0.99
CA CYS A 617 11.79 -32.29 -0.39
C CYS A 617 13.13 -31.93 -1.01
N LEU A 618 13.88 -32.90 -1.55
CA LEU A 618 15.12 -32.65 -2.29
C LEU A 618 14.85 -32.24 -3.74
N ALA A 619 13.71 -32.67 -4.29
CA ALA A 619 13.23 -32.34 -5.63
C ALA A 619 12.27 -31.13 -5.63
N PHE A 620 12.39 -30.22 -4.66
CA PHE A 620 11.45 -29.11 -4.41
C PHE A 620 11.14 -28.22 -5.64
N HIS A 621 12.08 -28.13 -6.57
CA HIS A 621 11.97 -27.33 -7.80
C HIS A 621 11.04 -27.96 -8.85
N GLN A 622 10.68 -29.24 -8.70
CA GLN A 622 9.78 -29.96 -9.61
C GLN A 622 8.30 -29.77 -9.24
N THR A 623 8.02 -29.20 -8.06
CA THR A 623 6.67 -28.98 -7.55
C THR A 623 5.92 -27.96 -8.41
N ARG A 624 4.70 -28.30 -8.82
CA ARG A 624 3.84 -27.45 -9.69
C ARG A 624 2.98 -26.44 -8.93
N ARG A 625 3.17 -26.29 -7.61
CA ARG A 625 2.41 -25.34 -6.80
C ARG A 625 2.63 -23.90 -7.26
N SER A 626 1.63 -23.05 -6.99
CA SER A 626 1.77 -21.61 -7.09
C SER A 626 2.68 -21.09 -5.97
N VAL A 627 3.62 -20.21 -6.30
CA VAL A 627 4.51 -19.56 -5.33
C VAL A 627 4.37 -18.05 -5.51
N ARG A 628 3.76 -17.38 -4.54
CA ARG A 628 3.40 -15.95 -4.60
C ARG A 628 4.44 -15.07 -3.92
N THR A 629 5.69 -15.09 -4.40
CA THR A 629 6.77 -14.27 -3.83
C THR A 629 7.69 -13.71 -4.90
N ALA A 630 8.47 -12.67 -4.57
CA ALA A 630 9.54 -12.15 -5.43
C ALA A 630 10.68 -13.17 -5.68
N SER A 631 10.71 -14.29 -4.94
CA SER A 631 11.66 -15.39 -5.12
C SER A 631 11.11 -16.57 -5.92
N SER A 632 9.86 -16.51 -6.40
CA SER A 632 9.14 -17.62 -7.05
C SER A 632 9.96 -18.30 -8.16
N GLU A 633 10.50 -17.54 -9.11
CA GLU A 633 11.32 -18.10 -10.19
C GLU A 633 12.61 -18.77 -9.70
N GLN A 634 13.19 -18.30 -8.59
CA GLN A 634 14.42 -18.86 -8.04
C GLN A 634 14.20 -20.26 -7.45
N VAL A 635 13.03 -20.52 -6.86
CA VAL A 635 12.71 -21.81 -6.24
C VAL A 635 12.15 -22.83 -7.24
N ARG A 636 11.90 -22.43 -8.49
CA ARG A 636 11.56 -23.32 -9.62
C ARG A 636 12.80 -23.90 -10.32
N GLN A 637 14.00 -23.60 -9.81
CA GLN A 637 15.27 -24.10 -10.31
C GLN A 637 15.97 -24.95 -9.24
N PRO A 638 16.84 -25.91 -9.64
CA PRO A 638 17.72 -26.58 -8.69
C PRO A 638 18.54 -25.58 -7.88
N ILE A 639 18.91 -25.95 -6.64
CA ILE A 639 19.71 -25.08 -5.78
C ILE A 639 21.05 -24.73 -6.44
N PHE A 640 21.45 -23.47 -6.40
CA PHE A 640 22.70 -23.00 -7.00
C PHE A 640 23.38 -21.92 -6.15
N ARG A 641 24.71 -21.83 -6.25
CA ARG A 641 25.55 -20.94 -5.41
C ARG A 641 25.54 -19.47 -5.82
N GLY A 642 25.14 -19.17 -7.05
CA GLY A 642 25.30 -17.83 -7.67
C GLY A 642 24.64 -16.68 -6.91
N GLY A 643 23.67 -16.95 -6.03
CA GLY A 643 23.03 -15.93 -5.20
C GLY A 643 23.81 -15.52 -3.93
N ILE A 644 24.77 -16.34 -3.47
CA ILE A 644 25.47 -16.11 -2.19
C ILE A 644 26.45 -14.93 -2.31
N ASP A 645 27.26 -14.93 -3.37
CA ASP A 645 28.35 -13.97 -3.52
C ASP A 645 27.97 -12.72 -4.35
N GLN A 646 26.72 -12.59 -4.78
CA GLN A 646 26.29 -11.51 -5.69
C GLN A 646 26.61 -10.11 -5.13
N TRP A 647 26.48 -9.92 -3.81
CA TRP A 647 26.75 -8.63 -3.16
C TRP A 647 28.21 -8.20 -3.27
N THR A 648 29.15 -9.13 -3.49
CA THR A 648 30.60 -8.84 -3.57
C THR A 648 30.94 -7.94 -4.76
N HIS A 649 30.18 -8.03 -5.86
CA HIS A 649 30.30 -7.11 -7.00
C HIS A 649 29.96 -5.66 -6.63
N TYR A 650 29.20 -5.46 -5.55
CA TYR A 650 28.77 -4.16 -5.04
C TYR A 650 29.54 -3.74 -3.80
N ALA A 651 30.54 -4.51 -3.36
CA ALA A 651 31.32 -4.22 -2.16
C ALA A 651 31.86 -2.77 -2.08
N PRO A 652 32.34 -2.14 -3.18
CA PRO A 652 32.80 -0.74 -3.14
C PRO A 652 31.72 0.27 -2.72
N TYR A 653 30.44 -0.05 -2.95
CA TYR A 653 29.30 0.81 -2.68
C TYR A 653 28.62 0.50 -1.34
N LEU A 654 28.96 -0.63 -0.71
CA LEU A 654 28.34 -1.14 0.51
C LEU A 654 29.21 -0.95 1.75
N THR A 655 30.26 -0.13 1.68
CA THR A 655 31.16 0.14 2.82
C THR A 655 30.39 0.64 4.04
N SER A 656 29.50 1.62 3.87
CA SER A 656 28.69 2.16 4.99
C SER A 656 27.75 1.10 5.59
N LEU A 657 27.20 0.20 4.77
CA LEU A 657 26.37 -0.90 5.25
C LEU A 657 27.19 -1.85 6.13
N ARG A 658 28.40 -2.22 5.70
CA ARG A 658 29.30 -3.08 6.46
C ARG A 658 29.64 -2.47 7.82
N GLU A 659 29.99 -1.18 7.84
CA GLU A 659 30.33 -0.46 9.06
C GLU A 659 29.15 -0.40 10.04
N ARG A 660 27.95 -0.11 9.54
CA ARG A 660 26.73 -0.01 10.36
C ARG A 660 26.23 -1.36 10.87
N LEU A 661 26.43 -2.43 10.10
CA LEU A 661 26.13 -3.80 10.56
C LEU A 661 27.07 -4.21 11.70
N GLY A 662 28.35 -3.82 11.66
CA GLY A 662 29.28 -4.03 12.76
C GLY A 662 29.36 -5.50 13.21
N ASP A 663 29.15 -5.75 14.51
CA ASP A 663 29.17 -7.08 15.10
C ASP A 663 28.08 -8.04 14.57
N ALA A 664 27.03 -7.53 13.91
CA ALA A 664 26.01 -8.36 13.28
C ALA A 664 26.60 -9.33 12.22
N LEU A 665 27.73 -8.95 11.60
CA LEU A 665 28.47 -9.75 10.62
C LEU A 665 29.02 -11.06 11.19
N GLU A 666 29.16 -11.16 12.51
CA GLU A 666 29.63 -12.37 13.20
C GLU A 666 28.51 -12.98 14.06
N ARG A 667 27.79 -12.11 14.78
CA ARG A 667 26.73 -12.47 15.73
C ARG A 667 25.61 -13.31 15.13
N TYR A 668 25.31 -13.12 13.84
CA TYR A 668 24.25 -13.89 13.17
C TYR A 668 24.48 -15.42 13.19
N ARG A 669 25.73 -15.89 13.30
CA ARG A 669 26.07 -17.33 13.34
C ARG A 669 26.05 -17.94 14.74
N THR A 670 26.18 -17.11 15.77
CA THR A 670 26.39 -17.60 17.14
C THR A 670 25.08 -18.00 17.83
N HIS A 671 25.09 -19.12 18.54
CA HIS A 671 24.18 -19.39 19.65
C HIS A 671 24.78 -18.75 20.91
N ARG A 672 24.01 -17.93 21.62
CA ARG A 672 24.35 -17.51 22.98
C ARG A 672 23.45 -18.21 23.97
#